data_AF-A0A2U2B3T5-F1
#
_entry.id   AF-A0A2U2B3T5-F1
#
_cell.length_a   1.000
_cell.length_b   1.000
_cell.length_c   1.000
_cell.angle_alpha   90.00
_cell.angle_beta   90.00
_cell.angle_gamma   90.00
#
_symmetry.space_group_name_H-M   'P 1'
#
loop_
_entity.id
_entity.type
_entity.pdbx_description
1 polymer ?
#
loop_
_entity_poly.entity_id
_entity_poly.type
_entity_poly.pdbx_seq_one_letter_code
_entity_poly.pdbx_strand_id
1 'polypeptide(L)'
;MSRLTIYPIEHRNEKRIALDFDAFPCKELDQITRDLPGRKFSASKKLWHIPLEEGYQENLKKAFENVPHLIELVFSEEQAPDHKPVSSPPPPLLEKIHSQKVNIRINKAGKKFYVDHGYCPKLFEVFNNLEEGFWSKKNKNWIFSGDNQLYLKVVKIIEKNGYQWEKKLVGPAITNHEKSQIDVPKTEKIHLSQTQHKILNHYNNTLLLKRLSKRTGEIYRGFFIRFLKDHETKEIPSLTYQELFNYIKGLSGILSDTALNQTIAAIKFYYERTLGRDKMFFYLTEKNPVKKSLLFLPFQELETLIERIDSPGDRLLIFLVYHANARLSEICALPKNGEPLFNNKFRLPGNDPDAYHYLHNLVKECDLRHKNQTHLFEFRNKAHSIETLKGKLYRILQRYRLREIYEKQYELILNKTTYSAKTKRMYLGTFMKFLAHFNFKHPSFISEEEIKEYMILHREKSSSHQDNLVNSFKFFFERVHNHTLSDKYVMRPRRGFHLPDYLSRQEISAMLRTTDNIKHQLFVAIGYSAGLRRREIQNLKIADVDLKNNRLFIKNSKGQKDRYSLFSQHLHNLLETYLKKMQPKVYLFEGNRPGLQYSATSMSNVMKRMAKAAGIQRKVHLHMLRHSFATHLLEDGKDIRYVQELLGHRSIKTTEIYTHIISDALLNVSSPFDKMVSETGFLRPENRPPP
;
A
#
# COMPACT_ATOMS: atom_id res chain seq x y z
N MET A 1 -37.45 -6.68 23.65
CA MET A 1 -38.43 -5.74 24.21
C MET A 1 -37.73 -4.40 24.35
N SER A 2 -38.36 -3.31 23.93
CA SER A 2 -37.70 -2.01 23.71
C SER A 2 -38.30 -0.95 24.62
N ARG A 3 -37.46 -0.04 25.12
CA ARG A 3 -37.87 1.20 25.81
C ARG A 3 -37.69 2.37 24.85
N LEU A 4 -38.67 3.28 24.83
CA LEU A 4 -38.62 4.52 24.06
C LEU A 4 -38.45 5.68 25.04
N THR A 5 -37.32 6.36 24.96
CA THR A 5 -37.03 7.58 25.72
C THR A 5 -37.17 8.80 24.82
N ILE A 6 -37.85 9.82 25.33
CA ILE A 6 -38.27 11.00 24.58
C ILE A 6 -37.55 12.21 25.15
N TYR A 7 -36.77 12.91 24.32
CA TYR A 7 -35.93 14.03 24.73
C TYR A 7 -36.32 15.34 24.00
N PRO A 8 -36.41 16.48 24.68
CA PRO A 8 -36.49 17.78 24.01
C PRO A 8 -35.20 18.07 23.22
N ILE A 9 -35.35 18.59 22.00
CA ILE A 9 -34.23 18.99 21.15
C ILE A 9 -34.56 20.25 20.36
N GLU A 10 -33.58 21.13 20.24
CA GLU A 10 -33.64 22.26 19.31
C GLU A 10 -32.87 21.89 18.03
N HIS A 11 -33.56 21.95 16.89
CA HIS A 11 -32.95 21.58 15.60
C HIS A 11 -33.29 22.63 14.55
N ARG A 12 -32.27 23.40 14.12
CA ARG A 12 -32.39 24.53 13.19
C ARG A 12 -33.37 25.60 13.68
N ASN A 13 -33.26 25.99 14.95
CA ASN A 13 -34.10 26.99 15.64
C ASN A 13 -35.60 26.63 15.75
N GLU A 14 -35.96 25.36 15.52
CA GLU A 14 -37.29 24.82 15.82
C GLU A 14 -37.22 23.96 17.08
N LYS A 15 -38.15 24.15 18.03
CA LYS A 15 -38.33 23.25 19.17
C LYS A 15 -38.96 21.94 18.69
N ARG A 16 -38.30 20.83 19.00
CA ARG A 16 -38.64 19.50 18.53
C ARG A 16 -38.43 18.48 19.64
N ILE A 17 -38.84 17.25 19.37
CA ILE A 17 -38.68 16.13 20.29
C ILE A 17 -37.97 15.00 19.56
N ALA A 18 -36.96 14.42 20.19
CA ALA A 18 -36.24 13.25 19.69
C ALA A 18 -36.79 11.96 20.32
N LEU A 19 -36.90 10.92 19.50
CA LEU A 19 -37.32 9.57 19.87
C LEU A 19 -36.08 8.67 19.90
N ASP A 20 -35.69 8.19 21.07
CA ASP A 20 -34.55 7.31 21.29
C ASP A 20 -35.01 5.94 21.76
N PHE A 21 -34.64 4.90 21.00
CA PHE A 21 -35.00 3.52 21.33
C PHE A 21 -33.76 2.80 21.84
N ASP A 22 -33.83 2.24 23.05
CA ASP A 22 -32.71 1.52 23.69
C ASP A 22 -32.23 0.30 22.86
N ALA A 23 -33.09 -0.22 21.98
CA ALA A 23 -32.79 -1.25 21.00
C ALA A 23 -33.38 -0.88 19.63
N PHE A 24 -32.74 -1.32 18.53
CA PHE A 24 -33.20 -1.01 17.17
C PHE A 24 -34.69 -1.40 17.02
N PRO A 25 -35.58 -0.47 16.60
CA PRO A 25 -37.01 -0.73 16.58
C PRO A 25 -37.30 -1.95 15.69
N CYS A 26 -38.17 -2.84 16.16
CA CYS A 26 -38.74 -3.88 15.31
C CYS A 26 -39.46 -3.21 14.13
N LYS A 27 -39.73 -3.95 13.04
CA LYS A 27 -40.36 -3.39 11.82
C LYS A 27 -41.63 -2.59 12.13
N GLU A 28 -42.41 -3.02 13.12
CA GLU A 28 -43.63 -2.34 13.57
C GLU A 28 -43.35 -0.97 14.21
N LEU A 29 -42.39 -0.89 15.15
CA LEU A 29 -42.00 0.37 15.79
C LEU A 29 -41.36 1.36 14.79
N ASP A 30 -40.58 0.86 13.83
CA ASP A 30 -40.01 1.67 12.76
C ASP A 30 -41.12 2.20 11.84
N GLN A 31 -42.13 1.39 11.52
CA GLN A 31 -43.27 1.81 10.72
C GLN A 31 -44.11 2.88 11.44
N ILE A 32 -44.45 2.69 12.71
CA ILE A 32 -45.18 3.70 13.51
C ILE A 32 -44.39 5.01 13.59
N THR A 33 -43.08 4.94 13.84
CA THR A 33 -42.21 6.13 13.86
C THR A 33 -42.18 6.82 12.49
N ARG A 34 -42.27 6.04 11.40
CA ARG A 34 -42.37 6.54 10.04
C ARG A 34 -43.76 7.05 9.66
N ASP A 35 -44.79 6.83 10.45
CA ASP A 35 -46.12 7.36 10.15
C ASP A 35 -46.41 8.64 10.94
N LEU A 36 -45.51 9.03 11.87
CA LEU A 36 -45.63 10.28 12.62
C LEU A 36 -45.50 11.53 11.71
N PRO A 37 -46.41 12.52 11.86
CA PRO A 37 -46.43 13.73 11.06
C PRO A 37 -45.22 14.63 11.35
N GLY A 38 -44.72 15.30 10.30
CA GLY A 38 -43.62 16.27 10.43
C GLY A 38 -42.26 15.69 10.83
N ARG A 39 -42.11 14.37 10.96
CA ARG A 39 -40.87 13.71 11.39
C ARG A 39 -39.67 14.04 10.48
N LYS A 40 -38.49 14.15 11.07
CA LYS A 40 -37.21 14.33 10.39
C LYS A 40 -36.18 13.44 11.08
N PHE A 41 -35.18 12.95 10.33
CA PHE A 41 -34.07 12.19 10.91
C PHE A 41 -32.86 13.10 11.08
N SER A 42 -32.32 13.17 12.30
CA SER A 42 -31.10 13.92 12.57
C SER A 42 -29.90 13.04 12.24
N ALA A 43 -29.19 13.36 11.16
CA ALA A 43 -28.01 12.60 10.76
C ALA A 43 -26.84 12.74 11.77
N SER A 44 -26.76 13.88 12.47
CA SER A 44 -25.74 14.14 13.48
C SER A 44 -26.01 13.36 14.76
N LYS A 45 -27.26 13.32 15.24
CA LYS A 45 -27.64 12.61 16.47
C LYS A 45 -28.11 11.17 16.24
N LYS A 46 -28.36 10.76 15.00
CA LYS A 46 -28.92 9.45 14.61
C LYS A 46 -30.28 9.09 15.23
N LEU A 47 -31.09 10.10 15.53
CA LEU A 47 -32.41 9.96 16.14
C LEU A 47 -33.50 10.54 15.23
N TRP A 48 -34.69 9.95 15.29
CA TRP A 48 -35.89 10.55 14.70
C TRP A 48 -36.37 11.69 15.57
N HIS A 49 -36.81 12.80 14.97
CA HIS A 49 -37.36 13.93 15.70
C HIS A 49 -38.62 14.51 15.04
N ILE A 50 -39.63 14.79 15.84
CA ILE A 50 -40.93 15.34 15.44
C ILE A 50 -41.08 16.79 15.93
N PRO A 51 -41.96 17.60 15.32
CA PRO A 51 -42.28 18.94 15.82
C PRO A 51 -42.85 18.87 17.24
N LEU A 52 -42.52 19.85 18.09
CA LEU A 52 -43.13 20.00 19.41
C LEU A 52 -44.48 20.72 19.23
N GLU A 53 -45.58 19.97 19.26
CA GLU A 53 -46.97 20.48 19.17
C GLU A 53 -47.69 20.38 20.53
N GLU A 54 -48.74 21.19 20.75
CA GLU A 54 -49.57 21.06 21.95
C GLU A 54 -50.24 19.67 22.00
N GLY A 55 -50.16 19.00 23.16
CA GLY A 55 -50.70 17.64 23.32
C GLY A 55 -49.83 16.50 22.75
N TYR A 56 -48.58 16.75 22.34
CA TYR A 56 -47.72 15.72 21.73
C TYR A 56 -47.53 14.46 22.60
N GLN A 57 -47.54 14.60 23.92
CA GLN A 57 -47.37 13.47 24.85
C GLN A 57 -48.54 12.49 24.76
N GLU A 58 -49.77 12.99 24.61
CA GLU A 58 -50.97 12.18 24.43
C GLU A 58 -51.01 11.53 23.05
N ASN A 59 -50.59 12.25 22.01
CA ASN A 59 -50.49 11.71 20.65
C ASN A 59 -49.44 10.58 20.55
N LEU A 60 -48.28 10.73 21.20
CA LEU A 60 -47.28 9.68 21.27
C LEU A 60 -47.74 8.50 22.12
N LYS A 61 -48.40 8.75 23.26
CA LYS A 61 -48.98 7.66 24.06
C LYS A 61 -49.98 6.85 23.24
N LYS A 62 -50.92 7.50 22.55
CA LYS A 62 -51.89 6.83 21.65
C LYS A 62 -51.21 6.07 20.49
N ALA A 63 -50.21 6.67 19.85
CA ALA A 63 -49.52 6.05 18.72
C ALA A 63 -48.77 4.76 19.09
N PHE A 64 -48.36 4.63 20.35
CA PHE A 64 -47.57 3.50 20.85
C PHE A 64 -48.31 2.62 21.88
N GLU A 65 -49.58 2.90 22.17
CA GLU A 65 -50.39 2.30 23.26
C GLU A 65 -50.60 0.78 23.12
N ASN A 66 -50.59 0.27 21.88
CA ASN A 66 -50.91 -1.13 21.56
C ASN A 66 -49.74 -1.90 20.93
N VAL A 67 -48.49 -1.49 21.17
CA VAL A 67 -47.32 -2.16 20.58
C VAL A 67 -46.84 -3.31 21.49
N PRO A 68 -46.92 -4.59 21.06
CA PRO A 68 -46.60 -5.75 21.92
C PRO A 68 -45.16 -5.82 22.45
N HIS A 69 -44.27 -5.01 21.87
CA HIS A 69 -42.83 -5.05 22.11
C HIS A 69 -42.27 -3.81 22.79
N LEU A 70 -43.11 -2.80 23.07
CA LEU A 70 -42.74 -1.60 23.81
C LEU A 70 -43.10 -1.80 25.29
N ILE A 71 -42.10 -1.86 26.17
CA ILE A 71 -42.35 -2.04 27.62
C ILE A 71 -42.70 -0.72 28.29
N GLU A 72 -42.03 0.36 27.89
CA GLU A 72 -42.06 1.62 28.64
C GLU A 72 -41.78 2.80 27.71
N LEU A 73 -42.56 3.88 27.91
CA LEU A 73 -42.47 5.13 27.18
C LEU A 73 -42.16 6.25 28.18
N VAL A 74 -40.93 6.77 28.14
CA VAL A 74 -40.37 7.65 29.17
C VAL A 74 -40.08 9.03 28.61
N PHE A 75 -40.65 10.06 29.22
CA PHE A 75 -40.39 11.46 28.88
C PHE A 75 -39.27 12.00 29.78
N SER A 76 -38.18 12.46 29.17
CA SER A 76 -37.05 13.06 29.86
C SER A 76 -37.08 14.59 29.68
N GLU A 77 -36.73 15.34 30.72
CA GLU A 77 -36.51 16.78 30.65
C GLU A 77 -35.07 17.14 30.21
N GLU A 78 -34.19 16.14 30.07
CA GLU A 78 -32.79 16.32 29.68
C GLU A 78 -32.60 16.38 28.15
N GLN A 79 -31.50 16.96 27.67
CA GLN A 79 -31.21 17.01 26.23
C GLN A 79 -30.70 15.66 25.69
N ALA A 80 -31.05 15.34 24.44
CA ALA A 80 -30.65 14.10 23.78
C ALA A 80 -29.10 13.95 23.67
N PRO A 81 -28.55 12.75 23.99
CA PRO A 81 -27.11 12.49 24.03
C PRO A 81 -26.41 12.64 22.67
N ASP A 82 -25.13 13.06 22.69
CA ASP A 82 -24.34 13.26 21.47
C ASP A 82 -23.72 11.96 20.95
N HIS A 83 -24.19 11.49 19.78
CA HIS A 83 -23.61 10.33 19.09
C HIS A 83 -22.43 10.75 18.17
N LYS A 84 -21.27 10.10 18.31
CA LYS A 84 -20.08 10.35 17.45
C LYS A 84 -20.37 10.02 15.97
N PRO A 85 -19.90 10.85 15.00
CA PRO A 85 -20.12 10.63 13.58
C PRO A 85 -19.38 9.39 13.07
N VAL A 86 -20.13 8.46 12.48
CA VAL A 86 -19.61 7.36 11.66
C VAL A 86 -19.99 7.67 10.21
N SER A 87 -19.02 7.57 9.30
CA SER A 87 -19.16 7.89 7.87
C SER A 87 -20.45 7.36 7.23
N SER A 88 -21.18 8.23 6.53
CA SER A 88 -22.39 7.91 5.79
C SER A 88 -22.14 6.83 4.72
N PRO A 89 -23.08 5.88 4.50
CA PRO A 89 -23.05 5.01 3.32
C PRO A 89 -23.47 5.79 2.07
N PRO A 90 -22.95 5.42 0.87
CA PRO A 90 -23.35 6.06 -0.38
C PRO A 90 -24.77 5.63 -0.81
N PRO A 91 -25.46 6.44 -1.63
CA PRO A 91 -26.80 6.11 -2.14
C PRO A 91 -26.77 4.88 -3.07
N PRO A 92 -27.90 4.16 -3.23
CA PRO A 92 -27.96 2.95 -4.05
C PRO A 92 -27.83 3.31 -5.53
N LEU A 93 -26.80 2.77 -6.19
CA LEU A 93 -26.75 2.67 -7.64
C LEU A 93 -27.74 1.59 -8.08
N LEU A 94 -28.82 2.02 -8.75
CA LEU A 94 -29.58 1.17 -9.66
C LEU A 94 -28.65 0.79 -10.82
N GLU A 95 -28.24 -0.47 -10.96
CA GLU A 95 -27.93 -1.05 -12.27
C GLU A 95 -27.84 -2.59 -12.27
N LYS A 96 -28.57 -3.16 -13.23
CA LYS A 96 -28.31 -4.39 -14.02
C LYS A 96 -28.44 -5.77 -13.36
N ILE A 97 -29.55 -6.42 -13.73
CA ILE A 97 -29.78 -7.86 -13.67
C ILE A 97 -28.86 -8.54 -14.69
N HIS A 98 -27.81 -9.23 -14.23
CA HIS A 98 -27.13 -10.29 -15.00
C HIS A 98 -26.58 -11.35 -14.02
N SER A 99 -27.07 -12.60 -14.17
CA SER A 99 -26.55 -13.87 -13.62
C SER A 99 -25.91 -13.82 -12.22
N GLN A 100 -26.73 -13.81 -11.16
CA GLN A 100 -26.23 -13.93 -9.78
C GLN A 100 -25.82 -15.36 -9.45
N LYS A 101 -24.51 -15.62 -9.35
CA LYS A 101 -23.94 -16.88 -8.85
C LYS A 101 -23.88 -16.83 -7.32
N VAL A 102 -24.48 -17.80 -6.63
CA VAL A 102 -24.58 -17.85 -5.16
C VAL A 102 -23.33 -18.52 -4.58
N ASN A 103 -22.65 -17.89 -3.62
CA ASN A 103 -21.45 -18.45 -2.99
C ASN A 103 -21.78 -19.06 -1.63
N ILE A 104 -21.47 -20.35 -1.43
CA ILE A 104 -21.61 -21.03 -0.14
C ILE A 104 -20.23 -21.24 0.48
N ARG A 105 -19.97 -20.57 1.60
CA ARG A 105 -18.72 -20.67 2.37
C ARG A 105 -18.90 -21.63 3.55
N ILE A 106 -18.00 -22.59 3.73
CA ILE A 106 -18.05 -23.53 4.86
C ILE A 106 -16.89 -23.29 5.83
N ASN A 107 -17.22 -23.09 7.10
CA ASN A 107 -16.25 -23.04 8.19
C ASN A 107 -16.31 -24.36 8.98
N LYS A 108 -15.33 -25.24 8.74
CA LYS A 108 -15.23 -26.55 9.40
C LYS A 108 -14.95 -26.44 10.91
N ALA A 109 -14.16 -25.44 11.32
CA ALA A 109 -13.80 -25.26 12.73
C ALA A 109 -14.98 -24.71 13.57
N GLY A 110 -15.82 -23.87 12.96
CA GLY A 110 -16.96 -23.23 13.63
C GLY A 110 -18.32 -23.94 13.47
N LYS A 111 -18.37 -25.13 12.83
CA LYS A 111 -19.60 -25.86 12.48
C LYS A 111 -20.71 -24.94 11.92
N LYS A 112 -20.38 -24.10 10.93
CA LYS A 112 -21.33 -23.18 10.27
C LYS A 112 -21.04 -23.06 8.78
N PHE A 113 -22.06 -22.74 7.99
CA PHE A 113 -21.88 -22.33 6.60
C PHE A 113 -22.62 -21.02 6.31
N TYR A 114 -22.15 -20.30 5.29
CA TYR A 114 -22.61 -18.96 4.96
C TYR A 114 -23.03 -18.91 3.49
N VAL A 115 -24.18 -18.31 3.20
CA VAL A 115 -24.70 -18.18 1.83
C VAL A 115 -24.73 -16.71 1.42
N ASP A 116 -23.95 -16.37 0.40
CA ASP A 116 -23.88 -15.04 -0.19
C ASP A 116 -24.57 -15.05 -1.56
N HIS A 117 -25.72 -14.39 -1.62
CA HIS A 117 -26.56 -14.30 -2.82
C HIS A 117 -26.66 -12.86 -3.36
N GLY A 118 -25.73 -11.97 -2.98
CA GLY A 118 -25.65 -10.61 -3.53
C GLY A 118 -26.92 -9.77 -3.35
N TYR A 119 -27.69 -10.00 -2.28
CA TYR A 119 -28.97 -9.33 -2.01
C TYR A 119 -30.11 -9.64 -3.00
N CYS A 120 -30.08 -10.79 -3.70
CA CYS A 120 -31.23 -11.30 -4.44
C CYS A 120 -32.53 -11.31 -3.59
N PRO A 121 -33.58 -10.53 -3.92
CA PRO A 121 -34.79 -10.43 -3.10
C PRO A 121 -35.54 -11.76 -2.94
N LYS A 122 -35.64 -12.55 -4.03
CA LYS A 122 -36.33 -13.84 -4.03
C LYS A 122 -35.69 -14.88 -3.10
N LEU A 123 -34.35 -15.00 -3.12
CA LEU A 123 -33.65 -15.89 -2.19
C LEU A 123 -33.65 -15.36 -0.76
N PHE A 124 -33.65 -14.03 -0.58
CA PHE A 124 -33.74 -13.40 0.73
C PHE A 124 -35.06 -13.75 1.42
N GLU A 125 -36.19 -13.64 0.73
CA GLU A 125 -37.50 -14.02 1.28
C GLU A 125 -37.57 -15.50 1.64
N VAL A 126 -37.10 -16.38 0.75
CA VAL A 126 -37.15 -17.83 0.99
C VAL A 126 -36.28 -18.24 2.18
N PHE A 127 -35.08 -17.67 2.31
CA PHE A 127 -34.22 -17.94 3.47
C PHE A 127 -34.70 -17.28 4.76
N ASN A 128 -35.40 -16.15 4.66
CA ASN A 128 -36.01 -15.50 5.82
C ASN A 128 -37.18 -16.29 6.42
N ASN A 129 -37.74 -17.22 5.66
CA ASN A 129 -38.77 -18.15 6.13
C ASN A 129 -38.18 -19.47 6.68
N LEU A 130 -36.84 -19.64 6.66
CA LEU A 130 -36.18 -20.77 7.31
C LEU A 130 -35.85 -20.38 8.76
N GLU A 131 -36.36 -21.13 9.73
CA GLU A 131 -36.07 -20.89 11.16
C GLU A 131 -34.60 -21.18 11.52
N GLU A 132 -33.93 -22.01 10.72
CA GLU A 132 -32.60 -22.54 11.02
C GLU A 132 -31.43 -21.65 10.53
N GLY A 133 -31.72 -20.44 10.03
CA GLY A 133 -30.73 -19.49 9.54
C GLY A 133 -31.00 -18.04 9.93
N PHE A 134 -29.97 -17.20 9.97
CA PHE A 134 -30.13 -15.76 10.23
C PHE A 134 -29.31 -14.89 9.27
N TRP A 135 -29.85 -13.71 8.97
CA TRP A 135 -29.21 -12.74 8.08
C TRP A 135 -28.16 -11.88 8.81
N SER A 136 -26.92 -11.90 8.34
CA SER A 136 -25.88 -10.99 8.82
C SER A 136 -25.89 -9.67 8.05
N LYS A 137 -26.49 -8.62 8.63
CA LYS A 137 -26.49 -7.26 8.05
C LYS A 137 -25.08 -6.73 7.75
N LYS A 138 -24.10 -7.10 8.59
CA LYS A 138 -22.70 -6.65 8.50
C LYS A 138 -21.93 -7.29 7.35
N ASN A 139 -22.17 -8.58 7.10
CA ASN A 139 -21.46 -9.36 6.08
C ASN A 139 -22.29 -9.59 4.80
N LYS A 140 -23.55 -9.13 4.79
CA LYS A 140 -24.53 -9.29 3.71
C LYS A 140 -24.68 -10.74 3.25
N ASN A 141 -24.77 -11.68 4.19
CA ASN A 141 -24.92 -13.10 3.92
C ASN A 141 -25.85 -13.79 4.94
N TRP A 142 -26.42 -14.93 4.56
CA TRP A 142 -27.12 -15.83 5.46
C TRP A 142 -26.13 -16.73 6.19
N ILE A 143 -26.39 -17.02 7.46
CA ILE A 143 -25.59 -17.90 8.31
C ILE A 143 -26.46 -19.05 8.78
N PHE A 144 -26.01 -20.28 8.53
CA PHE A 144 -26.67 -21.51 8.93
C PHE A 144 -25.77 -22.36 9.82
N SER A 145 -26.38 -23.20 10.66
CA SER A 145 -25.65 -24.21 11.41
C SER A 145 -25.04 -25.25 10.46
N GLY A 146 -23.87 -25.77 10.81
CA GLY A 146 -23.08 -26.70 9.99
C GLY A 146 -23.60 -28.12 10.01
N ASP A 147 -24.91 -28.29 9.84
CA ASP A 147 -25.56 -29.58 9.65
C ASP A 147 -25.62 -29.93 8.15
N ASN A 148 -25.32 -31.18 7.80
CA ASN A 148 -25.34 -31.68 6.43
C ASN A 148 -26.75 -31.73 5.86
N GLN A 149 -27.77 -32.05 6.67
CA GLN A 149 -29.16 -32.07 6.18
C GLN A 149 -29.64 -30.66 5.85
N LEU A 150 -29.38 -29.69 6.73
CA LEU A 150 -29.67 -28.28 6.49
C LEU A 150 -28.89 -27.72 5.28
N TYR A 151 -27.62 -28.08 5.12
CA TYR A 151 -26.82 -27.70 3.96
C TYR A 151 -27.45 -28.17 2.64
N LEU A 152 -27.88 -29.44 2.57
CA LEU A 152 -28.54 -29.99 1.39
C LEU A 152 -29.92 -29.35 1.14
N LYS A 153 -30.68 -29.04 2.19
CA LYS A 153 -31.96 -28.31 2.11
C LYS A 153 -31.76 -26.92 1.49
N VAL A 154 -30.75 -26.18 1.95
CA VAL A 154 -30.41 -24.84 1.43
C VAL A 154 -29.90 -24.90 -0.02
N VAL A 155 -29.08 -25.89 -0.38
CA VAL A 155 -28.64 -26.09 -1.77
C VAL A 155 -29.81 -26.38 -2.70
N LYS A 156 -30.72 -27.29 -2.31
CA LYS A 156 -31.94 -27.60 -3.08
C LYS A 156 -32.83 -26.37 -3.29
N ILE A 157 -32.93 -25.49 -2.29
CA ILE A 157 -33.67 -24.23 -2.40
C ILE A 157 -33.06 -23.31 -3.46
N ILE A 158 -31.73 -23.21 -3.49
CA ILE A 158 -31.00 -22.38 -4.47
C ILE A 158 -31.22 -22.93 -5.89
N GLU A 159 -31.09 -24.24 -6.06
CA GLU A 159 -31.27 -24.94 -7.34
C GLU A 159 -32.72 -24.86 -7.85
N LYS A 160 -33.71 -25.10 -6.98
CA LYS A 160 -35.15 -25.00 -7.32
C LYS A 160 -35.55 -23.59 -7.76
N ASN A 161 -34.83 -22.57 -7.31
CA ASN A 161 -35.05 -21.19 -7.73
C ASN A 161 -34.20 -20.75 -8.94
N GLY A 162 -33.47 -21.69 -9.58
CA GLY A 162 -32.76 -21.46 -10.84
C GLY A 162 -31.39 -20.80 -10.73
N TYR A 163 -30.78 -20.77 -9.53
CA TYR A 163 -29.49 -20.11 -9.30
C TYR A 163 -28.33 -21.12 -9.33
N GLN A 164 -27.25 -20.78 -10.05
CA GLN A 164 -25.99 -21.52 -9.97
C GLN A 164 -25.22 -21.18 -8.68
N TRP A 165 -24.53 -22.17 -8.09
CA TRP A 165 -23.80 -21.97 -6.84
C TRP A 165 -22.37 -22.54 -6.86
N GLU A 166 -21.52 -22.05 -5.95
CA GLU A 166 -20.12 -22.49 -5.78
C GLU A 166 -19.76 -22.70 -4.29
N LYS A 167 -19.04 -23.77 -3.97
CA LYS A 167 -18.57 -24.11 -2.62
C LYS A 167 -17.16 -23.56 -2.35
N LYS A 168 -16.97 -22.80 -1.26
CA LYS A 168 -15.66 -22.29 -0.80
C LYS A 168 -15.37 -22.71 0.64
N LEU A 169 -14.18 -23.28 0.90
CA LEU A 169 -13.73 -23.61 2.25
C LEU A 169 -13.04 -22.38 2.88
N VAL A 170 -13.40 -22.03 4.12
CA VAL A 170 -12.86 -20.86 4.82
C VAL A 170 -12.41 -21.26 6.23
N GLY A 171 -11.23 -20.78 6.67
CA GLY A 171 -10.76 -20.90 8.06
C GLY A 171 -11.64 -20.11 9.06
N PRO A 172 -11.43 -20.28 10.38
CA PRO A 172 -12.35 -19.74 11.40
C PRO A 172 -12.52 -18.22 11.27
N ALA A 173 -13.75 -17.78 11.08
CA ALA A 173 -14.12 -16.37 10.95
C ALA A 173 -14.26 -15.72 12.34
N ILE A 174 -13.27 -14.93 12.75
CA ILE A 174 -13.36 -14.05 13.92
C ILE A 174 -14.13 -12.78 13.52
N THR A 175 -15.08 -12.35 14.35
CA THR A 175 -15.95 -11.20 14.03
C THR A 175 -15.23 -9.88 14.26
N ASN A 176 -15.56 -8.82 13.50
CA ASN A 176 -14.91 -7.50 13.70
C ASN A 176 -15.20 -6.88 15.09
N HIS A 177 -16.07 -7.45 15.92
CA HIS A 177 -16.28 -6.99 17.31
C HIS A 177 -15.10 -7.38 18.21
N GLU A 178 -14.45 -8.51 17.91
CA GLU A 178 -13.19 -8.94 18.54
C GLU A 178 -12.00 -8.15 17.98
N LYS A 179 -12.02 -7.73 16.70
CA LYS A 179 -10.98 -6.85 16.14
C LYS A 179 -10.94 -5.45 16.76
N SER A 180 -12.08 -4.89 17.19
CA SER A 180 -12.12 -3.57 17.82
C SER A 180 -11.69 -3.56 19.29
N GLN A 181 -11.63 -4.72 19.96
CA GLN A 181 -11.12 -4.81 21.33
C GLN A 181 -9.60 -5.00 21.42
N ILE A 182 -8.91 -5.23 20.30
CA ILE A 182 -7.48 -5.62 20.28
C ILE A 182 -6.52 -4.43 20.04
N ASP A 183 -7.01 -3.25 19.64
CA ASP A 183 -6.14 -2.20 19.08
C ASP A 183 -5.57 -1.17 20.07
N VAL A 184 -5.87 -1.24 21.38
CA VAL A 184 -5.06 -0.63 22.46
C VAL A 184 -5.28 -1.47 23.73
N PRO A 185 -4.23 -1.99 24.42
CA PRO A 185 -4.46 -2.57 25.73
C PRO A 185 -4.96 -1.45 26.65
N LYS A 186 -6.20 -1.54 27.15
CA LYS A 186 -6.53 -0.88 28.41
C LYS A 186 -5.54 -1.43 29.43
N THR A 187 -4.89 -0.54 30.17
CA THR A 187 -3.90 -0.88 31.19
C THR A 187 -4.58 -1.61 32.35
N GLU A 188 -4.94 -2.88 32.15
CA GLU A 188 -5.11 -3.79 33.27
C GLU A 188 -3.76 -3.86 34.01
N LYS A 189 -3.80 -4.04 35.34
CA LYS A 189 -2.58 -4.19 36.15
C LYS A 189 -1.91 -5.51 35.76
N ILE A 190 -1.05 -5.47 34.74
CA ILE A 190 -0.33 -6.63 34.20
C ILE A 190 0.83 -6.98 35.13
N HIS A 191 0.87 -8.21 35.64
CA HIS A 191 1.95 -8.72 36.49
C HIS A 191 3.11 -9.21 35.60
N LEU A 192 4.26 -8.52 35.62
CA LEU A 192 5.48 -8.93 34.92
C LEU A 192 6.49 -9.54 35.90
N SER A 193 7.35 -10.45 35.45
CA SER A 193 8.45 -10.99 36.27
C SER A 193 9.50 -9.92 36.59
N GLN A 194 10.35 -10.13 37.60
CA GLN A 194 11.43 -9.18 37.94
C GLN A 194 12.39 -8.95 36.75
N THR A 195 12.69 -9.99 35.98
CA THR A 195 13.54 -9.91 34.79
C THR A 195 12.87 -9.09 33.67
N GLN A 196 11.58 -9.29 33.44
CA GLN A 196 10.81 -8.52 32.45
C GLN A 196 10.67 -7.04 32.86
N HIS A 197 10.56 -6.74 34.15
CA HIS A 197 10.58 -5.36 34.65
C HIS A 197 11.91 -4.66 34.34
N LYS A 198 13.05 -5.35 34.51
CA LYS A 198 14.37 -4.80 34.14
C LYS A 198 14.44 -4.50 32.64
N ILE A 199 13.96 -5.41 31.79
CA ILE A 199 13.90 -5.24 30.34
C ILE A 199 12.99 -4.05 29.96
N LEU A 200 11.81 -3.96 30.55
CA LEU A 200 10.85 -2.89 30.30
C LEU A 200 11.38 -1.53 30.75
N ASN A 201 12.10 -1.46 31.88
CA ASN A 201 12.73 -0.22 32.36
C ASN A 201 13.81 0.26 31.38
N HIS A 202 14.66 -0.65 30.90
CA HIS A 202 15.69 -0.31 29.90
C HIS A 202 15.05 0.20 28.59
N TYR A 203 13.97 -0.44 28.15
CA TYR A 203 13.19 -0.02 26.99
C TYR A 203 12.57 1.37 27.18
N ASN A 204 11.94 1.65 28.34
CA ASN A 204 11.33 2.94 28.65
C ASN A 204 12.37 4.07 28.73
N ASN A 205 13.52 3.82 29.36
CA ASN A 205 14.62 4.78 29.40
C ASN A 205 15.12 5.10 27.98
N THR A 206 15.21 4.09 27.12
CA THR A 206 15.58 4.30 25.70
C THR A 206 14.53 5.13 24.96
N LEU A 207 13.22 4.90 25.21
CA LEU A 207 12.15 5.71 24.61
C LEU A 207 12.25 7.19 25.01
N LEU A 208 12.56 7.46 26.29
CA LEU A 208 12.78 8.82 26.81
C LEU A 208 14.02 9.46 26.19
N LEU A 209 15.15 8.77 26.17
CA LEU A 209 16.41 9.26 25.60
C LEU A 209 16.30 9.57 24.10
N LYS A 210 15.47 8.83 23.37
CA LYS A 210 15.22 9.07 21.94
C LYS A 210 14.14 10.13 21.66
N ARG A 211 13.59 10.79 22.70
CA ARG A 211 12.61 11.88 22.63
C ARG A 211 11.37 11.54 21.78
N LEU A 212 10.87 10.31 21.88
CA LEU A 212 9.60 9.95 21.23
C LEU A 212 8.44 10.73 21.87
N SER A 213 7.42 11.09 21.08
CA SER A 213 6.24 11.75 21.64
C SER A 213 5.55 10.87 22.67
N LYS A 214 5.00 11.47 23.73
CA LYS A 214 4.33 10.77 24.84
C LYS A 214 3.35 9.69 24.34
N ARG A 215 2.50 10.06 23.39
CA ARG A 215 1.53 9.15 22.74
C ARG A 215 2.20 7.98 21.99
N THR A 216 3.31 8.23 21.29
CA THR A 216 4.02 7.15 20.58
C THR A 216 4.74 6.22 21.55
N GLY A 217 5.34 6.78 22.61
CA GLY A 217 5.97 6.01 23.68
C GLY A 217 4.97 5.10 24.40
N GLU A 218 3.78 5.60 24.72
CA GLU A 218 2.69 4.81 25.33
C GLU A 218 2.25 3.64 24.44
N ILE A 219 2.06 3.90 23.14
CA ILE A 219 1.71 2.85 22.16
C ILE A 219 2.80 1.79 22.07
N TYR A 220 4.06 2.21 21.95
CA TYR A 220 5.21 1.31 21.83
C TYR A 220 5.41 0.49 23.10
N ARG A 221 5.21 1.10 24.28
CA ARG A 221 5.25 0.42 25.57
C ARG A 221 4.13 -0.61 25.67
N GLY A 222 2.90 -0.28 25.25
CA GLY A 222 1.77 -1.21 25.28
C GLY A 222 2.00 -2.47 24.45
N PHE A 223 2.46 -2.33 23.20
CA PHE A 223 2.75 -3.48 22.35
C PHE A 223 3.98 -4.27 22.83
N PHE A 224 4.97 -3.60 23.41
CA PHE A 224 6.15 -4.28 23.95
C PHE A 224 5.84 -5.08 25.22
N ILE A 225 4.97 -4.59 26.11
CA ILE A 225 4.50 -5.34 27.28
C ILE A 225 3.79 -6.63 26.85
N ARG A 226 2.95 -6.56 25.81
CA ARG A 226 2.32 -7.75 25.23
C ARG A 226 3.36 -8.74 24.70
N PHE A 227 4.38 -8.25 23.99
CA PHE A 227 5.47 -9.09 23.50
C PHE A 227 6.24 -9.80 24.63
N LEU A 228 6.50 -9.11 25.76
CA LEU A 228 7.14 -9.72 26.92
C LEU A 228 6.28 -10.84 27.52
N LYS A 229 4.95 -10.64 27.61
CA LYS A 229 4.00 -11.64 28.10
C LYS A 229 3.98 -12.89 27.22
N ASP A 230 3.93 -12.70 25.91
CA ASP A 230 3.89 -13.81 24.95
C ASP A 230 5.21 -14.63 24.93
N HIS A 231 6.24 -14.18 25.66
CA HIS A 231 7.56 -14.81 25.76
C HIS A 231 8.03 -14.95 27.23
N GLU A 232 7.11 -15.22 28.16
CA GLU A 232 7.40 -15.35 29.61
C GLU A 232 8.54 -16.34 29.95
N THR A 233 8.66 -17.43 29.19
CA THR A 233 9.64 -18.50 29.44
C THR A 233 10.93 -18.36 28.63
N LYS A 234 11.06 -17.33 27.77
CA LYS A 234 12.20 -17.16 26.88
C LYS A 234 13.10 -16.02 27.30
N GLU A 235 14.39 -16.17 27.03
CA GLU A 235 15.37 -15.09 27.22
C GLU A 235 15.23 -14.05 26.10
N ILE A 236 14.50 -12.98 26.39
CA ILE A 236 14.17 -11.93 25.41
C ILE A 236 15.40 -11.35 24.71
N PRO A 237 16.52 -11.02 25.41
CA PRO A 237 17.68 -10.46 24.74
C PRO A 237 18.38 -11.40 23.75
N SER A 238 18.14 -12.71 23.78
CA SER A 238 18.82 -13.71 22.93
C SER A 238 17.95 -14.24 21.78
N LEU A 239 16.66 -13.87 21.71
CA LEU A 239 15.76 -14.30 20.63
C LEU A 239 16.33 -14.06 19.22
N THR A 240 16.27 -15.09 18.39
CA THR A 240 16.78 -15.04 17.00
C THR A 240 15.81 -14.28 16.08
N TYR A 241 16.32 -13.81 14.94
CA TYR A 241 15.46 -13.19 13.92
C TYR A 241 14.31 -14.11 13.47
N GLN A 242 14.59 -15.42 13.34
CA GLN A 242 13.59 -16.41 12.92
C GLN A 242 12.45 -16.55 13.92
N GLU A 243 12.77 -16.53 15.22
CA GLU A 243 11.76 -16.58 16.28
C GLU A 243 10.90 -15.31 16.31
N LEU A 244 11.54 -14.14 16.18
CA LEU A 244 10.82 -12.87 16.08
C LEU A 244 9.93 -12.82 14.83
N PHE A 245 10.42 -13.31 13.69
CA PHE A 245 9.66 -13.35 12.45
C PHE A 245 8.46 -14.30 12.55
N ASN A 246 8.64 -15.49 13.12
CA ASN A 246 7.55 -16.45 13.32
C ASN A 246 6.47 -15.92 14.25
N TYR A 247 6.86 -15.28 15.36
CA TYR A 247 5.93 -14.62 16.27
C TYR A 247 5.12 -13.53 15.55
N ILE A 248 5.79 -12.62 14.85
CA ILE A 248 5.13 -11.53 14.13
C ILE A 248 4.26 -12.06 12.97
N LYS A 249 4.66 -13.15 12.31
CA LYS A 249 3.86 -13.84 11.28
C LYS A 249 2.60 -14.49 11.87
N GLY A 250 2.68 -15.05 13.07
CA GLY A 250 1.49 -15.54 13.79
C GLY A 250 0.50 -14.41 14.08
N LEU A 251 1.01 -13.22 14.45
CA LEU A 251 0.19 -12.04 14.71
C LEU A 251 -0.42 -11.42 13.45
N SER A 252 0.11 -11.64 12.26
CA SER A 252 -0.41 -11.02 11.02
C SER A 252 -1.80 -11.54 10.61
N GLY A 253 -2.17 -12.74 11.08
CA GLY A 253 -3.53 -13.28 10.92
C GLY A 253 -4.53 -12.76 11.96
N ILE A 254 -4.05 -12.09 13.00
CA ILE A 254 -4.84 -11.74 14.20
C ILE A 254 -5.00 -10.22 14.34
N LEU A 255 -3.91 -9.46 14.15
CA LEU A 255 -3.87 -8.01 14.34
C LEU A 255 -4.25 -7.23 13.08
N SER A 256 -4.76 -6.00 13.26
CA SER A 256 -4.92 -5.04 12.17
C SER A 256 -3.56 -4.66 11.56
N ASP A 257 -3.51 -4.27 10.29
CA ASP A 257 -2.25 -3.83 9.65
C ASP A 257 -1.56 -2.71 10.45
N THR A 258 -2.35 -1.80 11.04
CA THR A 258 -1.83 -0.70 11.85
C THR A 258 -1.23 -1.21 13.15
N ALA A 259 -1.93 -2.07 13.89
CA ALA A 259 -1.43 -2.66 15.14
C ALA A 259 -0.24 -3.59 14.91
N LEU A 260 -0.26 -4.38 13.84
CA LEU A 260 0.87 -5.22 13.42
C LEU A 260 2.11 -4.36 13.15
N ASN A 261 1.97 -3.26 12.42
CA ASN A 261 3.08 -2.34 12.17
C ASN A 261 3.59 -1.66 13.45
N GLN A 262 2.70 -1.34 14.40
CA GLN A 262 3.08 -0.78 15.70
C GLN A 262 3.78 -1.82 16.59
N THR A 263 3.32 -3.08 16.60
CA THR A 263 3.99 -4.20 17.26
C THR A 263 5.38 -4.44 16.70
N ILE A 264 5.52 -4.49 15.36
CA ILE A 264 6.81 -4.59 14.70
C ILE A 264 7.72 -3.43 15.13
N ALA A 265 7.20 -2.20 15.13
CA ALA A 265 8.00 -1.04 15.46
C ALA A 265 8.45 -1.03 16.93
N ALA A 266 7.61 -1.48 17.86
CA ALA A 266 7.93 -1.64 19.27
C ALA A 266 9.03 -2.70 19.49
N ILE A 267 8.87 -3.87 18.88
CA ILE A 267 9.86 -4.96 18.97
C ILE A 267 11.19 -4.53 18.34
N LYS A 268 11.16 -3.94 17.13
CA LYS A 268 12.36 -3.40 16.49
C LYS A 268 13.04 -2.33 17.34
N PHE A 269 12.27 -1.45 17.99
CA PHE A 269 12.84 -0.41 18.82
C PHE A 269 13.69 -1.01 19.95
N TYR A 270 13.21 -2.07 20.60
CA TYR A 270 13.99 -2.75 21.64
C TYR A 270 15.29 -3.34 21.07
N TYR A 271 15.21 -4.21 20.08
CA TYR A 271 16.42 -4.90 19.58
C TYR A 271 17.39 -3.95 18.87
N GLU A 272 16.91 -3.00 18.06
CA GLU A 272 17.77 -2.10 17.28
C GLU A 272 18.28 -0.91 18.09
N ARG A 273 17.47 -0.37 19.01
CA ARG A 273 17.79 0.89 19.72
C ARG A 273 18.13 0.69 21.18
N THR A 274 17.56 -0.31 21.84
CA THR A 274 17.84 -0.61 23.26
C THR A 274 19.00 -1.62 23.40
N LEU A 275 19.08 -2.63 22.54
CA LEU A 275 20.18 -3.62 22.53
C LEU A 275 21.28 -3.36 21.49
N GLY A 276 21.04 -2.44 20.54
CA GLY A 276 22.05 -2.07 19.53
C GLY A 276 22.28 -3.12 18.44
N ARG A 277 21.32 -4.03 18.19
CA ARG A 277 21.39 -5.00 17.09
C ARG A 277 21.23 -4.33 15.73
N ASP A 278 21.66 -5.03 14.68
CA ASP A 278 21.46 -4.64 13.29
C ASP A 278 19.97 -4.47 12.95
N LYS A 279 19.69 -3.61 11.96
CA LYS A 279 18.32 -3.31 11.52
C LYS A 279 17.62 -4.54 10.96
N MET A 280 16.43 -4.82 11.46
CA MET A 280 15.63 -5.98 11.07
C MET A 280 14.52 -5.59 10.10
N PHE A 281 14.13 -6.48 9.19
CA PHE A 281 13.09 -6.22 8.18
C PHE A 281 12.06 -7.35 8.11
N PHE A 282 10.95 -7.23 8.86
CA PHE A 282 9.86 -8.21 8.81
C PHE A 282 8.96 -7.99 7.58
N TYR A 283 9.02 -8.89 6.59
CA TYR A 283 8.16 -8.89 5.40
C TYR A 283 6.92 -9.79 5.63
N LEU A 284 5.78 -9.21 6.00
CA LEU A 284 4.60 -9.97 6.48
C LEU A 284 3.42 -10.02 5.51
N THR A 285 3.43 -9.17 4.48
CA THR A 285 2.38 -9.15 3.45
C THR A 285 2.97 -9.22 2.06
N GLU A 286 2.58 -10.26 1.33
CA GLU A 286 2.59 -10.30 -0.13
C GLU A 286 1.62 -9.25 -0.67
N LYS A 287 2.04 -7.99 -0.76
CA LYS A 287 1.19 -6.88 -1.23
C LYS A 287 0.66 -7.03 -2.66
N ASN A 288 1.08 -8.05 -3.38
CA ASN A 288 0.47 -8.54 -4.61
C ASN A 288 0.92 -10.01 -4.70
N PRO A 289 0.04 -11.01 -4.56
CA PRO A 289 0.36 -12.34 -5.03
C PRO A 289 0.43 -12.22 -6.56
N VAL A 290 1.61 -11.90 -7.08
CA VAL A 290 1.91 -12.37 -8.44
C VAL A 290 1.82 -13.87 -8.29
N LYS A 291 0.81 -14.51 -8.89
CA LYS A 291 0.77 -15.98 -8.99
C LYS A 291 2.18 -16.38 -9.37
N LYS A 292 2.85 -17.21 -8.56
CA LYS A 292 4.21 -17.68 -8.79
C LYS A 292 4.29 -18.13 -10.24
N SER A 293 4.81 -17.28 -11.09
CA SER A 293 4.92 -17.53 -12.50
C SER A 293 6.37 -17.87 -12.71
N LEU A 294 6.65 -19.17 -12.79
CA LEU A 294 7.82 -19.61 -13.53
C LEU A 294 7.79 -18.85 -14.87
N LEU A 295 8.92 -18.25 -15.23
CA LEU A 295 9.13 -17.72 -16.58
C LEU A 295 8.99 -18.89 -17.55
N PHE A 296 7.77 -19.17 -17.97
CA PHE A 296 7.47 -20.17 -18.97
C PHE A 296 7.26 -19.47 -20.31
N LEU A 297 7.91 -20.02 -21.33
CA LEU A 297 7.72 -19.64 -22.72
C LEU A 297 6.52 -20.47 -23.24
N PRO A 298 5.38 -19.83 -23.59
CA PRO A 298 4.24 -20.54 -24.18
C PRO A 298 4.71 -21.39 -25.37
N PHE A 299 4.14 -22.60 -25.55
CA PHE A 299 4.60 -23.53 -26.57
C PHE A 299 4.69 -22.88 -27.95
N GLN A 300 3.67 -22.11 -28.32
CA GLN A 300 3.58 -21.42 -29.60
C GLN A 300 4.69 -20.36 -29.83
N GLU A 301 5.12 -19.65 -28.78
CA GLU A 301 6.26 -18.72 -28.87
C GLU A 301 7.60 -19.47 -28.92
N LEU A 302 7.65 -20.65 -28.30
CA LEU A 302 8.83 -21.50 -28.26
C LEU A 302 9.03 -22.25 -29.57
N GLU A 303 7.97 -22.74 -30.18
CA GLU A 303 7.96 -23.45 -31.45
C GLU A 303 8.63 -22.59 -32.53
N THR A 304 8.20 -21.33 -32.70
CA THR A 304 8.81 -20.40 -33.67
C THR A 304 10.31 -20.12 -33.42
N LEU A 305 10.79 -20.28 -32.19
CA LEU A 305 12.21 -20.15 -31.84
C LEU A 305 12.97 -21.44 -32.15
N ILE A 306 12.39 -22.57 -31.76
CA ILE A 306 12.97 -23.91 -31.87
C ILE A 306 13.00 -24.35 -33.34
N GLU A 307 12.04 -23.97 -34.18
CA GLU A 307 12.04 -24.21 -35.63
C GLU A 307 13.28 -23.65 -36.34
N ARG A 308 13.91 -22.60 -35.78
CA ARG A 308 15.15 -22.03 -36.32
C ARG A 308 16.40 -22.86 -35.98
N ILE A 309 16.25 -23.90 -35.16
CA ILE A 309 17.35 -24.73 -34.67
C ILE A 309 17.41 -26.04 -35.47
N ASP A 310 18.45 -26.19 -36.29
CA ASP A 310 18.61 -27.32 -37.20
C ASP A 310 18.75 -28.68 -36.49
N SER A 311 19.35 -28.71 -35.30
CA SER A 311 19.63 -29.94 -34.54
C SER A 311 18.43 -30.35 -33.68
N PRO A 312 17.81 -31.53 -33.87
CA PRO A 312 16.68 -31.99 -33.06
C PRO A 312 17.06 -32.21 -31.60
N GLY A 313 18.30 -32.63 -31.33
CA GLY A 313 18.81 -32.74 -29.97
C GLY A 313 18.97 -31.38 -29.29
N ASP A 314 19.29 -30.33 -30.05
CA ASP A 314 19.39 -28.97 -29.53
C ASP A 314 17.98 -28.40 -29.29
N ARG A 315 17.04 -28.67 -30.21
CA ARG A 315 15.60 -28.39 -30.06
C ARG A 315 15.04 -29.05 -28.80
N LEU A 316 15.35 -30.33 -28.58
CA LEU A 316 14.90 -31.12 -27.44
C LEU A 316 15.49 -30.60 -26.14
N LEU A 317 16.77 -30.24 -26.13
CA LEU A 317 17.42 -29.66 -24.95
C LEU A 317 16.78 -28.31 -24.56
N ILE A 318 16.52 -27.43 -25.53
CA ILE A 318 15.83 -26.15 -25.29
C ILE A 318 14.40 -26.40 -24.80
N PHE A 319 13.66 -27.32 -25.41
CA PHE A 319 12.32 -27.68 -24.99
C PHE A 319 12.31 -28.20 -23.54
N LEU A 320 13.20 -29.13 -23.18
CA LEU A 320 13.24 -29.70 -21.83
C LEU A 320 13.62 -28.66 -20.77
N VAL A 321 14.60 -27.79 -21.07
CA VAL A 321 15.07 -26.77 -20.13
C VAL A 321 14.07 -25.62 -19.96
N TYR A 322 13.51 -25.09 -21.05
CA TYR A 322 12.72 -23.86 -21.02
C TYR A 322 11.20 -24.08 -21.02
N HIS A 323 10.73 -25.23 -21.51
CA HIS A 323 9.31 -25.57 -21.57
C HIS A 323 8.95 -26.59 -20.48
N ALA A 324 9.61 -27.74 -20.48
CA ALA A 324 9.34 -28.79 -19.49
C ALA A 324 9.91 -28.48 -18.10
N ASN A 325 10.73 -27.42 -17.98
CA ASN A 325 11.35 -26.97 -16.73
C ASN A 325 12.14 -28.09 -16.02
N ALA A 326 12.77 -28.96 -16.81
CA ALA A 326 13.58 -30.06 -16.34
C ALA A 326 14.95 -29.58 -15.86
N ARG A 327 15.41 -30.07 -14.70
CA ARG A 327 16.78 -29.79 -14.23
C ARG A 327 17.78 -30.51 -15.11
N LEU A 328 18.96 -29.93 -15.33
CA LEU A 328 20.01 -30.59 -16.13
C LEU A 328 20.38 -31.97 -15.56
N SER A 329 20.41 -32.13 -14.23
CA SER A 329 20.64 -33.43 -13.58
C SER A 329 19.57 -34.47 -13.92
N GLU A 330 18.31 -34.04 -14.08
CA GLU A 330 17.20 -34.91 -14.49
C GLU A 330 17.31 -35.27 -15.97
N ILE A 331 17.70 -34.30 -16.82
CA ILE A 331 17.90 -34.50 -18.25
C ILE A 331 19.05 -35.48 -18.52
N CYS A 332 20.16 -35.39 -17.78
CA CYS A 332 21.28 -36.32 -17.87
C CYS A 332 20.87 -37.78 -17.57
N ALA A 333 19.90 -37.96 -16.67
CA ALA A 333 19.43 -39.28 -16.23
C ALA A 333 18.27 -39.82 -17.09
N LEU A 334 17.86 -39.13 -18.16
CA LEU A 334 16.75 -39.58 -19.00
C LEU A 334 17.16 -40.81 -19.82
N PRO A 335 16.39 -41.91 -19.73
CA PRO A 335 16.61 -43.06 -20.58
C PRO A 335 16.28 -42.70 -22.03
N LYS A 336 16.91 -43.40 -22.97
CA LYS A 336 16.72 -43.16 -24.41
C LYS A 336 15.25 -43.12 -24.83
N ASN A 337 14.45 -44.06 -24.33
CA ASN A 337 13.03 -44.18 -24.67
C ASN A 337 12.15 -43.02 -24.17
N GLY A 338 12.68 -42.10 -23.35
CA GLY A 338 11.96 -40.92 -22.87
C GLY A 338 10.78 -41.22 -21.96
N GLU A 339 10.56 -42.46 -21.55
CA GLU A 339 9.37 -42.94 -20.81
C GLU A 339 9.02 -42.11 -19.55
N PRO A 340 10.00 -41.64 -18.74
CA PRO A 340 9.72 -40.78 -17.60
C PRO A 340 9.17 -39.39 -17.97
N LEU A 341 9.38 -38.90 -19.19
CA LEU A 341 8.82 -37.65 -19.70
C LEU A 341 7.28 -37.70 -19.78
N PHE A 342 6.73 -38.90 -20.01
CA PHE A 342 5.32 -39.12 -20.28
C PHE A 342 4.53 -39.61 -19.04
N ASN A 343 5.21 -40.10 -18.01
CA ASN A 343 4.61 -40.65 -16.78
C ASN A 343 4.37 -39.61 -15.66
N ASN A 344 3.86 -38.42 -15.98
CA ASN A 344 3.52 -37.34 -15.03
C ASN A 344 4.68 -36.74 -14.18
N LYS A 345 5.94 -37.18 -14.36
CA LYS A 345 7.10 -36.61 -13.64
C LYS A 345 7.50 -35.23 -14.17
N PHE A 346 7.38 -34.99 -15.47
CA PHE A 346 7.60 -33.68 -16.09
C PHE A 346 6.25 -33.03 -16.38
N ARG A 347 5.77 -32.15 -15.49
CA ARG A 347 4.52 -31.41 -15.72
C ARG A 347 4.76 -30.34 -16.77
N LEU A 348 4.31 -30.59 -18.00
CA LEU A 348 4.23 -29.57 -19.04
C LEU A 348 3.31 -28.44 -18.57
N PRO A 349 3.78 -27.18 -18.55
CA PRO A 349 2.97 -26.08 -18.04
C PRO A 349 1.70 -25.90 -18.88
N GLY A 350 0.55 -26.01 -18.23
CA GLY A 350 -0.76 -25.83 -18.87
C GLY A 350 -1.43 -27.09 -19.43
N ASN A 351 -0.79 -28.27 -19.35
CA ASN A 351 -1.27 -29.50 -20.01
C ASN A 351 -1.62 -29.26 -21.49
N ASP A 352 -0.78 -28.49 -22.18
CA ASP A 352 -0.96 -28.15 -23.59
C ASP A 352 -0.80 -29.40 -24.48
N PRO A 353 -1.87 -29.85 -25.18
CA PRO A 353 -1.81 -31.04 -26.04
C PRO A 353 -0.79 -30.90 -27.17
N ASP A 354 -0.62 -29.69 -27.72
CA ASP A 354 0.27 -29.44 -28.86
C ASP A 354 1.74 -29.59 -28.43
N ALA A 355 2.07 -29.08 -27.24
CA ALA A 355 3.40 -29.27 -26.64
C ALA A 355 3.73 -30.75 -26.39
N TYR A 356 2.72 -31.53 -25.98
CA TYR A 356 2.88 -32.97 -25.75
C TYR A 356 3.14 -33.71 -27.06
N HIS A 357 2.34 -33.42 -28.10
CA HIS A 357 2.54 -33.99 -29.43
C HIS A 357 3.90 -33.62 -30.02
N TYR A 358 4.32 -32.36 -29.88
CA TYR A 358 5.62 -31.89 -30.33
C TYR A 358 6.78 -32.60 -29.62
N LEU A 359 6.73 -32.72 -28.28
CA LEU A 359 7.73 -33.43 -27.51
C LEU A 359 7.85 -34.89 -27.98
N HIS A 360 6.72 -35.57 -28.15
CA HIS A 360 6.69 -36.96 -28.58
C HIS A 360 7.28 -37.15 -29.98
N ASN A 361 6.97 -36.26 -30.92
CA ASN A 361 7.56 -36.28 -32.27
C ASN A 361 9.06 -35.99 -32.25
N LEU A 362 9.51 -35.07 -31.40
CA LEU A 362 10.90 -34.68 -31.28
C LEU A 362 11.78 -35.77 -30.65
N VAL A 363 11.26 -36.48 -29.64
CA VAL A 363 11.93 -37.67 -29.06
C VAL A 363 12.08 -38.76 -30.12
N LYS A 364 11.03 -39.04 -30.89
CA LYS A 364 11.11 -40.00 -32.02
C LYS A 364 12.14 -39.58 -33.08
N GLU A 365 12.21 -38.29 -33.42
CA GLU A 365 13.19 -37.78 -34.38
C GLU A 365 14.63 -37.98 -33.89
N CYS A 366 14.88 -37.78 -32.59
CA CYS A 366 16.17 -38.06 -31.96
C CYS A 366 16.49 -39.57 -31.94
N ASP A 367 15.51 -40.42 -31.61
CA ASP A 367 15.66 -41.89 -31.56
C ASP A 367 16.00 -42.49 -32.93
N LEU A 368 15.38 -41.98 -33.99
CA LEU A 368 15.62 -42.42 -35.36
C LEU A 368 17.06 -42.16 -35.83
N ARG A 369 17.76 -41.18 -35.25
CA ARG A 369 19.13 -40.82 -35.63
C ARG A 369 20.20 -41.70 -34.97
N HIS A 370 19.93 -42.34 -33.83
CA HIS A 370 20.96 -43.03 -33.04
C HIS A 370 20.50 -44.36 -32.42
N LYS A 371 20.74 -45.48 -33.11
CA LYS A 371 20.26 -46.82 -32.70
C LYS A 371 20.91 -47.40 -31.42
N ASN A 372 22.15 -47.03 -31.08
CA ASN A 372 22.91 -47.68 -30.00
C ASN A 372 22.97 -46.90 -28.66
N GLN A 373 22.18 -45.83 -28.51
CA GLN A 373 22.20 -45.03 -27.28
C GLN A 373 21.46 -45.67 -26.11
N THR A 374 21.87 -45.35 -24.88
CA THR A 374 21.27 -45.76 -23.61
C THR A 374 20.55 -44.61 -22.91
N HIS A 375 21.09 -43.39 -23.02
CA HIS A 375 20.51 -42.17 -22.48
C HIS A 375 20.07 -41.24 -23.61
N LEU A 376 19.06 -40.40 -23.34
CA LEU A 376 18.52 -39.43 -24.30
C LEU A 376 19.58 -38.41 -24.76
N PHE A 377 20.54 -38.12 -23.89
CA PHE A 377 21.70 -37.28 -24.16
C PHE A 377 22.96 -38.04 -23.78
N GLU A 378 23.69 -38.57 -24.76
CA GLU A 378 24.94 -39.29 -24.52
C GLU A 378 26.03 -39.06 -25.58
N PHE A 379 27.26 -39.36 -25.18
CA PHE A 379 28.42 -39.44 -26.07
C PHE A 379 29.23 -40.68 -25.70
N ARG A 380 29.48 -41.56 -26.68
CA ARG A 380 30.22 -42.84 -26.49
C ARG A 380 29.67 -43.68 -25.33
N ASN A 381 28.36 -43.95 -25.31
CA ASN A 381 27.66 -44.76 -24.29
C ASN A 381 27.79 -44.23 -22.85
N LYS A 382 28.16 -42.96 -22.67
CA LYS A 382 28.11 -42.25 -21.39
C LYS A 382 27.14 -41.09 -21.48
N ALA A 383 26.26 -40.98 -20.49
CA ALA A 383 25.38 -39.83 -20.35
C ALA A 383 26.20 -38.53 -20.38
N HIS A 384 25.69 -37.52 -21.07
CA HIS A 384 26.29 -36.20 -21.05
C HIS A 384 26.36 -35.68 -19.61
N SER A 385 27.51 -35.12 -19.21
CA SER A 385 27.63 -34.47 -17.91
C SER A 385 26.83 -33.16 -17.87
N ILE A 386 26.59 -32.65 -16.66
CA ILE A 386 25.94 -31.34 -16.45
C ILE A 386 26.74 -30.24 -17.16
N GLU A 387 28.07 -30.27 -17.08
CA GLU A 387 28.98 -29.30 -17.72
C GLU A 387 28.87 -29.37 -19.25
N THR A 388 28.72 -30.57 -19.80
CA THR A 388 28.61 -30.77 -21.24
C THR A 388 27.28 -30.23 -21.77
N LEU A 389 26.17 -30.53 -21.08
CA LEU A 389 24.86 -29.94 -21.42
C LEU A 389 24.85 -28.43 -21.23
N LYS A 390 25.48 -27.90 -20.18
CA LYS A 390 25.64 -26.44 -19.97
C LYS A 390 26.39 -25.77 -21.14
N GLY A 391 27.50 -26.36 -21.60
CA GLY A 391 28.27 -25.84 -22.74
C GLY A 391 27.48 -25.88 -24.05
N LYS A 392 26.74 -26.98 -24.28
CA LYS A 392 25.87 -27.13 -25.46
C LYS A 392 24.73 -26.10 -25.43
N LEU A 393 24.09 -25.94 -24.28
CA LEU A 393 23.07 -24.91 -24.05
C LEU A 393 23.63 -23.53 -24.36
N TYR A 394 24.78 -23.16 -23.79
CA TYR A 394 25.44 -21.87 -24.02
C TYR A 394 25.65 -21.55 -25.51
N ARG A 395 26.11 -22.53 -26.32
CA ARG A 395 26.32 -22.36 -27.76
C ARG A 395 25.01 -22.10 -28.52
N ILE A 396 23.95 -22.85 -28.19
CA ILE A 396 22.63 -22.68 -28.79
C ILE A 396 22.10 -21.28 -28.45
N LEU A 397 22.20 -20.91 -27.18
CA LEU A 397 21.67 -19.66 -26.67
C LEU A 397 22.28 -18.41 -27.33
N GLN A 398 23.59 -18.40 -27.58
CA GLN A 398 24.24 -17.31 -28.30
C GLN A 398 23.76 -17.14 -29.75
N ARG A 399 23.40 -18.24 -30.43
CA ARG A 399 23.01 -18.23 -31.84
C ARG A 399 21.59 -17.69 -32.07
N TYR A 400 20.66 -17.79 -31.10
CA TYR A 400 19.22 -17.58 -31.32
C TYR A 400 18.56 -16.36 -30.64
N ARG A 401 19.33 -15.32 -30.25
CA ARG A 401 18.81 -14.00 -29.81
C ARG A 401 17.86 -13.99 -28.58
N LEU A 402 18.20 -14.71 -27.50
CA LEU A 402 17.43 -14.75 -26.23
C LEU A 402 17.06 -13.41 -25.59
N ARG A 403 17.80 -12.35 -25.91
CA ARG A 403 17.52 -11.00 -25.42
C ARG A 403 16.04 -10.63 -25.58
N GLU A 404 15.49 -10.86 -26.77
CA GLU A 404 14.11 -10.45 -27.10
C GLU A 404 13.07 -11.25 -26.34
N ILE A 405 13.38 -12.52 -26.04
CA ILE A 405 12.54 -13.41 -25.25
C ILE A 405 12.45 -12.92 -23.81
N TYR A 406 13.60 -12.74 -23.16
CA TYR A 406 13.64 -12.29 -21.77
C TYR A 406 13.01 -10.91 -21.61
N GLU A 407 13.20 -10.03 -22.60
CA GLU A 407 12.59 -8.70 -22.62
C GLU A 407 11.06 -8.79 -22.63
N LYS A 408 10.48 -9.52 -23.60
CA LYS A 408 9.02 -9.70 -23.71
C LYS A 408 8.42 -10.38 -22.49
N GLN A 409 9.03 -11.47 -22.02
CA GLN A 409 8.50 -12.21 -20.88
C GLN A 409 8.52 -11.38 -19.59
N TYR A 410 9.62 -10.69 -19.32
CA TYR A 410 9.72 -9.87 -18.13
C TYR A 410 8.81 -8.64 -18.23
N GLU A 411 8.60 -8.09 -19.43
CA GLU A 411 7.59 -7.07 -19.68
C GLU A 411 6.17 -7.56 -19.38
N LEU A 412 5.79 -8.77 -19.83
CA LEU A 412 4.50 -9.38 -19.50
C LEU A 412 4.29 -9.55 -17.98
N ILE A 413 5.32 -10.00 -17.27
CA ILE A 413 5.29 -10.14 -15.80
C ILE A 413 5.12 -8.78 -15.14
N LEU A 414 5.91 -7.78 -15.55
CA LEU A 414 5.81 -6.42 -15.04
C LEU A 414 4.44 -5.81 -15.36
N ASN A 415 3.83 -6.14 -16.50
CA ASN A 415 2.52 -5.66 -16.89
C ASN A 415 1.40 -6.18 -15.99
N LYS A 416 1.52 -7.39 -15.44
CA LYS A 416 0.62 -7.95 -14.42
C LYS A 416 0.72 -7.26 -13.06
N THR A 417 1.76 -6.44 -12.82
CA THR A 417 1.92 -5.69 -11.57
C THR A 417 1.25 -4.32 -11.59
N THR A 418 0.89 -3.83 -10.41
CA THR A 418 0.36 -2.47 -10.17
C THR A 418 1.45 -1.39 -10.12
N TYR A 419 2.70 -1.72 -10.50
CA TYR A 419 3.80 -0.77 -10.47
C TYR A 419 3.61 0.36 -11.49
N SER A 420 4.21 1.51 -11.21
CA SER A 420 4.19 2.63 -12.17
C SER A 420 4.96 2.28 -13.45
N ALA A 421 4.60 2.85 -14.59
CA ALA A 421 5.32 2.66 -15.85
C ALA A 421 6.82 3.01 -15.74
N LYS A 422 7.18 3.97 -14.87
CA LYS A 422 8.58 4.31 -14.57
C LYS A 422 9.29 3.16 -13.83
N THR A 423 8.62 2.57 -12.84
CA THR A 423 9.14 1.43 -12.08
C THR A 423 9.30 0.21 -12.98
N LYS A 424 8.30 -0.09 -13.83
CA LYS A 424 8.37 -1.18 -14.82
C LYS A 424 9.57 -1.03 -15.75
N ARG A 425 9.72 0.13 -16.41
CA ARG A 425 10.87 0.43 -17.27
C ARG A 425 12.22 0.33 -16.55
N MET A 426 12.27 0.79 -15.31
CA MET A 426 13.48 0.72 -14.49
C MET A 426 13.84 -0.72 -14.12
N TYR A 427 12.86 -1.55 -13.74
CA TYR A 427 13.10 -2.96 -13.45
C TYR A 427 13.52 -3.72 -14.71
N LEU A 428 12.80 -3.53 -15.83
CA LEU A 428 13.14 -4.13 -17.12
C LEU A 428 14.57 -3.76 -17.54
N GLY A 429 14.89 -2.46 -17.56
CA GLY A 429 16.22 -2.01 -17.95
C GLY A 429 17.34 -2.52 -17.05
N THR A 430 17.10 -2.61 -15.73
CA THR A 430 18.08 -3.18 -14.79
C THR A 430 18.27 -4.69 -15.02
N PHE A 431 17.18 -5.43 -15.22
CA PHE A 431 17.23 -6.87 -15.50
C PHE A 431 17.94 -7.18 -16.82
N MET A 432 17.64 -6.45 -17.89
CA MET A 432 18.28 -6.65 -19.18
C MET A 432 19.78 -6.34 -19.15
N LYS A 433 20.20 -5.32 -18.38
CA LYS A 433 21.63 -5.02 -18.18
C LYS A 433 22.35 -6.10 -17.37
N PHE A 434 21.67 -6.69 -16.39
CA PHE A 434 22.18 -7.82 -15.63
C PHE A 434 22.37 -9.04 -16.54
N LEU A 435 21.36 -9.43 -17.30
CA LEU A 435 21.47 -10.52 -18.27
C LEU A 435 22.57 -10.26 -19.29
N ALA A 436 22.66 -9.05 -19.84
CA ALA A 436 23.68 -8.69 -20.81
C ALA A 436 25.11 -8.87 -20.24
N HIS A 437 25.35 -8.55 -18.97
CA HIS A 437 26.64 -8.78 -18.32
C HIS A 437 27.02 -10.26 -18.26
N PHE A 438 26.03 -11.15 -18.07
CA PHE A 438 26.21 -12.59 -18.10
C PHE A 438 25.94 -13.21 -19.48
N ASN A 439 26.06 -12.44 -20.56
CA ASN A 439 25.83 -12.92 -21.94
C ASN A 439 24.48 -13.65 -22.14
N PHE A 440 23.44 -13.19 -21.45
CA PHE A 440 22.10 -13.78 -21.43
C PHE A 440 22.06 -15.24 -20.93
N LYS A 441 23.04 -15.63 -20.10
CA LYS A 441 23.02 -16.87 -19.29
C LYS A 441 21.71 -16.92 -18.52
N HIS A 442 21.03 -18.07 -18.56
CA HIS A 442 19.76 -18.23 -17.87
C HIS A 442 19.97 -17.95 -16.36
N PRO A 443 19.10 -17.16 -15.71
CA PRO A 443 19.28 -16.74 -14.33
C PRO A 443 19.48 -17.87 -13.31
N SER A 444 18.98 -19.09 -13.59
CA SER A 444 19.22 -20.25 -12.71
C SER A 444 20.67 -20.75 -12.71
N PHE A 445 21.48 -20.38 -13.72
CA PHE A 445 22.89 -20.75 -13.77
C PHE A 445 23.81 -19.65 -13.25
N ILE A 446 23.25 -18.48 -12.91
CA ILE A 446 24.03 -17.41 -12.31
C ILE A 446 24.11 -17.71 -10.81
N SER A 447 25.30 -18.00 -10.30
CA SER A 447 25.49 -18.34 -8.89
C SER A 447 25.27 -17.13 -7.99
N GLU A 448 25.08 -17.37 -6.70
CA GLU A 448 24.97 -16.28 -5.72
C GLU A 448 26.24 -15.43 -5.66
N GLU A 449 27.41 -16.04 -5.84
CA GLU A 449 28.72 -15.36 -5.94
C GLU A 449 28.79 -14.46 -7.17
N GLU A 450 28.36 -14.95 -8.35
CA GLU A 450 28.30 -14.15 -9.58
C GLU A 450 27.35 -12.95 -9.41
N ILE A 451 26.18 -13.14 -8.79
CA ILE A 451 25.24 -12.05 -8.48
C ILE A 451 25.89 -11.03 -7.54
N LYS A 452 26.63 -11.49 -6.53
CA LYS A 452 27.34 -10.64 -5.57
C LYS A 452 28.43 -9.82 -6.26
N GLU A 453 29.24 -10.43 -7.10
CA GLU A 453 30.27 -9.73 -7.90
C GLU A 453 29.63 -8.64 -8.75
N TYR A 454 28.51 -8.95 -9.43
CA TYR A 454 27.77 -7.96 -10.20
C TYR A 454 27.27 -6.78 -9.35
N MET A 455 26.78 -7.04 -8.13
CA MET A 455 26.37 -5.99 -7.21
C MET A 455 27.55 -5.14 -6.71
N ILE A 456 28.72 -5.76 -6.49
CA ILE A 456 29.96 -5.06 -6.10
C ILE A 456 30.44 -4.11 -7.21
N LEU A 457 30.34 -4.50 -8.49
CA LEU A 457 30.67 -3.63 -9.63
C LEU A 457 29.85 -2.33 -9.65
N HIS A 458 28.67 -2.31 -9.01
CA HIS A 458 27.79 -1.14 -8.95
C HIS A 458 27.89 -0.37 -7.63
N ARG A 459 28.83 -0.73 -6.74
CA ARG A 459 28.98 -0.14 -5.40
C ARG A 459 29.46 1.31 -5.40
N GLU A 460 30.19 1.71 -6.43
CA GLU A 460 30.63 3.11 -6.62
C GLU A 460 29.52 4.01 -7.22
N LYS A 461 28.40 3.43 -7.66
CA LYS A 461 27.26 4.20 -8.16
C LYS A 461 26.47 4.81 -6.99
N SER A 462 25.59 5.76 -7.30
CA SER A 462 24.80 6.46 -6.27
C SER A 462 23.96 5.53 -5.40
N SER A 463 23.69 5.95 -4.17
CA SER A 463 22.87 5.18 -3.22
C SER A 463 21.48 4.83 -3.77
N SER A 464 20.89 5.73 -4.54
CA SER A 464 19.63 5.52 -5.24
C SER A 464 19.73 4.49 -6.37
N HIS A 465 20.86 4.45 -7.09
CA HIS A 465 21.10 3.43 -8.10
C HIS A 465 21.18 2.05 -7.47
N GLN A 466 21.97 1.91 -6.41
CA GLN A 466 22.11 0.65 -5.67
C GLN A 466 20.76 0.21 -5.04
N ASP A 467 19.99 1.13 -4.45
CA ASP A 467 18.65 0.84 -3.92
C ASP A 467 17.71 0.33 -5.03
N ASN A 468 17.76 0.93 -6.22
CA ASN A 468 16.96 0.50 -7.37
C ASN A 468 17.42 -0.87 -7.90
N LEU A 469 18.73 -1.11 -7.97
CA LEU A 469 19.32 -2.38 -8.37
C LEU A 469 18.85 -3.50 -7.45
N VAL A 470 19.02 -3.31 -6.14
CA VAL A 470 18.56 -4.23 -5.10
C VAL A 470 17.07 -4.49 -5.20
N ASN A 471 16.24 -3.45 -5.33
CA ASN A 471 14.78 -3.62 -5.41
C ASN A 471 14.35 -4.37 -6.68
N SER A 472 15.02 -4.10 -7.80
CA SER A 472 14.79 -4.83 -9.06
C SER A 472 15.19 -6.29 -8.94
N PHE A 473 16.32 -6.58 -8.29
CA PHE A 473 16.85 -7.94 -8.13
C PHE A 473 16.00 -8.74 -7.15
N LYS A 474 15.60 -8.17 -6.02
CA LYS A 474 14.64 -8.81 -5.11
C LYS A 474 13.34 -9.14 -5.82
N PHE A 475 12.80 -8.20 -6.62
CA PHE A 475 11.61 -8.49 -7.40
C PHE A 475 11.83 -9.64 -8.39
N PHE A 476 12.93 -9.62 -9.15
CA PHE A 476 13.23 -10.67 -10.11
C PHE A 476 13.49 -12.03 -9.42
N PHE A 477 14.49 -12.13 -8.55
CA PHE A 477 14.89 -13.41 -7.96
C PHE A 477 13.84 -13.98 -7.00
N GLU A 478 13.32 -13.16 -6.08
CA GLU A 478 12.38 -13.65 -5.06
C GLU A 478 10.98 -13.89 -5.65
N ARG A 479 10.50 -13.04 -6.59
CA ARG A 479 9.11 -13.13 -7.10
C ARG A 479 8.95 -13.79 -8.46
N VAL A 480 9.97 -13.75 -9.30
CA VAL A 480 9.90 -14.33 -10.66
C VAL A 480 10.66 -15.65 -10.72
N HIS A 481 11.84 -15.71 -10.12
CA HIS A 481 12.73 -16.87 -10.21
C HIS A 481 12.61 -17.85 -9.03
N ASN A 482 11.78 -17.53 -8.03
CA ASN A 482 11.58 -18.38 -6.84
C ASN A 482 12.91 -18.76 -6.15
N HIS A 483 13.87 -17.84 -6.18
CA HIS A 483 15.17 -17.95 -5.55
C HIS A 483 15.34 -16.80 -4.57
N THR A 484 15.42 -17.12 -3.28
CA THR A 484 15.58 -16.10 -2.25
C THR A 484 17.03 -15.64 -2.22
N LEU A 485 17.29 -14.42 -2.68
CA LEU A 485 18.58 -13.78 -2.44
C LEU A 485 18.77 -13.62 -0.93
N SER A 486 19.77 -14.28 -0.35
CA SER A 486 20.09 -14.11 1.07
C SER A 486 20.42 -12.64 1.37
N ASP A 487 19.76 -12.08 2.38
CA ASP A 487 19.93 -10.69 2.81
C ASP A 487 21.38 -10.38 3.25
N LYS A 488 22.18 -11.41 3.54
CA LYS A 488 23.61 -11.31 3.87
C LYS A 488 24.45 -10.75 2.72
N TYR A 489 23.99 -10.87 1.48
CA TYR A 489 24.71 -10.45 0.27
C TYR A 489 24.20 -9.14 -0.33
N VAL A 490 23.03 -8.68 0.11
CA VAL A 490 22.37 -7.46 -0.37
C VAL A 490 22.75 -6.28 0.51
N MET A 491 24.01 -5.82 0.45
CA MET A 491 24.43 -4.62 1.15
C MET A 491 23.78 -3.38 0.52
N ARG A 492 22.80 -2.79 1.20
CA ARG A 492 22.31 -1.46 0.83
C ARG A 492 23.31 -0.40 1.27
N PRO A 493 23.62 0.60 0.44
CA PRO A 493 24.48 1.70 0.86
C PRO A 493 23.81 2.45 2.01
N ARG A 494 24.62 2.83 3.01
CA ARG A 494 24.17 3.78 4.03
C ARG A 494 23.75 5.05 3.31
N ARG A 495 22.52 5.50 3.52
CA ARG A 495 22.07 6.79 3.02
C ARG A 495 22.90 7.86 3.73
N GLY A 496 23.83 8.48 3.01
CA GLY A 496 24.43 9.73 3.45
C GLY A 496 23.32 10.74 3.69
N PHE A 497 23.36 11.41 4.85
CA PHE A 497 22.47 12.51 5.15
C PHE A 497 23.11 13.76 4.54
N HIS A 498 22.69 14.13 3.33
CA HIS A 498 23.03 15.42 2.75
C HIS A 498 21.86 16.37 3.04
N LEU A 499 22.17 17.56 3.54
CA LEU A 499 21.17 18.61 3.71
C LEU A 499 20.58 18.95 2.33
N PRO A 500 19.25 19.15 2.21
CA PRO A 500 18.65 19.54 0.94
C PRO A 500 19.21 20.88 0.46
N ASP A 501 19.76 20.90 -0.74
CA ASP A 501 20.08 22.15 -1.42
C ASP A 501 18.77 22.93 -1.70
N TYR A 502 18.70 24.18 -1.25
CA TYR A 502 17.62 25.13 -1.53
C TYR A 502 18.18 26.41 -2.14
N LEU A 503 17.35 27.21 -2.82
CA LEU A 503 17.69 28.48 -3.43
C LEU A 503 17.31 29.63 -2.48
N SER A 504 18.19 30.61 -2.30
CA SER A 504 17.90 31.81 -1.53
C SER A 504 16.85 32.68 -2.24
N ARG A 505 16.20 33.58 -1.50
CA ARG A 505 15.23 34.54 -2.07
C ARG A 505 15.86 35.40 -3.17
N GLN A 506 17.13 35.78 -3.00
CA GLN A 506 17.89 36.57 -3.97
C GLN A 506 18.19 35.74 -5.24
N GLU A 507 18.62 34.48 -5.10
CA GLU A 507 18.86 33.59 -6.24
C GLU A 507 17.56 33.38 -7.05
N ILE A 508 16.42 33.15 -6.39
CA ILE A 508 15.13 32.99 -7.06
C ILE A 508 14.72 34.27 -7.79
N SER A 509 14.88 35.43 -7.14
CA SER A 509 14.60 36.74 -7.75
C SER A 509 15.46 36.98 -8.99
N ALA A 510 16.77 36.71 -8.89
CA ALA A 510 17.69 36.81 -10.02
C ALA A 510 17.28 35.87 -11.17
N MET A 511 16.95 34.62 -10.87
CA MET A 511 16.44 33.67 -11.87
C MET A 511 15.19 34.20 -12.58
N LEU A 512 14.21 34.73 -11.85
CA LEU A 512 12.96 35.25 -12.43
C LEU A 512 13.18 36.50 -13.31
N ARG A 513 14.24 37.28 -13.07
CA ARG A 513 14.62 38.45 -13.87
C ARG A 513 15.38 38.11 -15.16
N THR A 514 15.94 36.91 -15.26
CA THR A 514 16.77 36.51 -16.43
C THR A 514 15.98 36.12 -17.68
N THR A 515 14.65 36.05 -17.63
CA THR A 515 13.85 35.59 -18.76
C THR A 515 12.66 36.50 -19.05
N ASP A 516 12.57 36.92 -20.32
CA ASP A 516 11.39 37.64 -20.84
C ASP A 516 10.27 36.68 -21.26
N ASN A 517 10.53 35.37 -21.21
CA ASN A 517 9.53 34.38 -21.54
C ASN A 517 8.54 34.26 -20.36
N ILE A 518 7.40 34.92 -20.51
CA ILE A 518 6.32 34.97 -19.51
C ILE A 518 5.88 33.59 -19.02
N LYS A 519 5.86 32.57 -19.89
CA LYS A 519 5.54 31.20 -19.50
C LYS A 519 6.57 30.64 -18.52
N HIS A 520 7.85 30.83 -18.80
CA HIS A 520 8.95 30.36 -17.95
C HIS A 520 8.99 31.10 -16.61
N GLN A 521 8.79 32.41 -16.64
CA GLN A 521 8.74 33.24 -15.45
C GLN A 521 7.59 32.80 -14.52
N LEU A 522 6.37 32.68 -15.06
CA LEU A 522 5.20 32.23 -14.30
C LEU A 522 5.37 30.80 -13.78
N PHE A 523 5.94 29.90 -14.59
CA PHE A 523 6.22 28.52 -14.20
C PHE A 523 7.14 28.42 -12.97
N VAL A 524 8.26 29.15 -12.96
CA VAL A 524 9.20 29.14 -11.84
C VAL A 524 8.57 29.81 -10.62
N ALA A 525 7.87 30.93 -10.82
CA ALA A 525 7.23 31.67 -9.75
C ALA A 525 6.16 30.83 -9.03
N ILE A 526 5.25 30.18 -9.77
CA ILE A 526 4.25 29.27 -9.18
C ILE A 526 4.91 28.05 -8.52
N GLY A 527 5.93 27.49 -9.16
CA GLY A 527 6.67 26.35 -8.61
C GLY A 527 7.27 26.64 -7.23
N TYR A 528 7.79 27.85 -7.05
CA TYR A 528 8.28 28.36 -5.75
C TYR A 528 7.12 28.74 -4.82
N SER A 529 6.22 29.64 -5.22
CA SER A 529 5.21 30.22 -4.31
C SER A 529 4.21 29.20 -3.75
N ALA A 530 4.02 28.08 -4.44
CA ALA A 530 3.07 27.03 -4.05
C ALA A 530 3.75 25.71 -3.66
N GLY A 531 5.09 25.65 -3.65
CA GLY A 531 5.86 24.47 -3.26
C GLY A 531 5.54 23.20 -4.06
N LEU A 532 5.22 23.32 -5.34
CA LEU A 532 4.69 22.19 -6.12
C LEU A 532 5.78 21.19 -6.54
N ARG A 533 5.40 19.91 -6.62
CA ARG A 533 6.27 18.89 -7.25
C ARG A 533 6.20 19.06 -8.76
N ARG A 534 7.28 18.69 -9.47
CA ARG A 534 7.34 18.73 -10.94
C ARG A 534 6.08 18.16 -11.62
N ARG A 535 5.61 16.97 -11.23
CA ARG A 535 4.43 16.35 -11.85
C ARG A 535 3.13 17.10 -11.54
N GLU A 536 3.05 17.76 -10.38
CA GLU A 536 1.90 18.58 -10.00
C GLU A 536 1.85 19.83 -10.89
N ILE A 537 3.00 20.49 -11.12
CA ILE A 537 3.08 21.64 -12.05
C ILE A 537 2.68 21.23 -13.48
N GLN A 538 3.13 20.07 -13.96
CA GLN A 538 2.78 19.57 -15.30
C GLN A 538 1.30 19.23 -15.48
N ASN A 539 0.64 18.82 -14.40
CA ASN A 539 -0.75 18.39 -14.43
C ASN A 539 -1.74 19.50 -14.05
N LEU A 540 -1.24 20.66 -13.61
CA LEU A 540 -2.05 21.78 -13.16
C LEU A 540 -2.90 22.30 -14.33
N LYS A 541 -4.21 22.38 -14.15
CA LYS A 541 -5.14 22.92 -15.15
C LYS A 541 -5.49 24.37 -14.83
N ILE A 542 -6.01 25.08 -15.83
CA ILE A 542 -6.47 26.46 -15.66
C ILE A 542 -7.58 26.52 -14.59
N ALA A 543 -8.53 25.58 -14.64
CA ALA A 543 -9.63 25.47 -13.69
C ALA A 543 -9.20 25.10 -12.26
N ASP A 544 -7.95 24.71 -12.04
CA ASP A 544 -7.44 24.40 -10.71
C ASP A 544 -6.92 25.66 -9.98
N VAL A 545 -6.89 26.83 -10.66
CA VAL A 545 -6.46 28.11 -10.10
C VAL A 545 -7.67 28.89 -9.58
N ASP A 546 -7.77 29.05 -8.27
CA ASP A 546 -8.79 29.87 -7.61
C ASP A 546 -8.19 31.24 -7.23
N LEU A 547 -8.38 32.22 -8.10
CA LEU A 547 -7.93 33.59 -7.90
C LEU A 547 -8.72 34.35 -6.83
N LYS A 548 -9.95 33.93 -6.52
CA LYS A 548 -10.76 34.59 -5.49
C LYS A 548 -10.20 34.27 -4.11
N ASN A 549 -9.87 33.00 -3.87
CA ASN A 549 -9.37 32.55 -2.58
C ASN A 549 -7.84 32.46 -2.50
N ASN A 550 -7.12 32.82 -3.58
CA ASN A 550 -5.66 32.73 -3.69
C ASN A 550 -5.14 31.30 -3.40
N ARG A 551 -5.75 30.30 -4.05
CA ARG A 551 -5.46 28.89 -3.83
C ARG A 551 -5.28 28.13 -5.15
N LEU A 552 -4.47 27.08 -5.08
CA LEU A 552 -4.31 26.09 -6.14
C LEU A 552 -4.86 24.75 -5.70
N PHE A 553 -5.75 24.15 -6.48
CA PHE A 553 -6.24 22.81 -6.25
C PHE A 553 -5.34 21.76 -6.90
N ILE A 554 -4.67 20.94 -6.09
CA ILE A 554 -3.72 19.94 -6.57
C ILE A 554 -4.37 18.56 -6.53
N LYS A 555 -4.86 18.13 -7.70
CA LYS A 555 -5.46 16.79 -7.90
C LYS A 555 -4.41 15.68 -7.92
N ASN A 556 -4.77 14.51 -7.40
CA ASN A 556 -4.01 13.26 -7.54
C ASN A 556 -2.54 13.36 -7.08
N SER A 557 -2.30 14.00 -5.93
CA SER A 557 -0.96 14.01 -5.35
C SER A 557 -0.51 12.60 -4.92
N LYS A 558 0.78 12.43 -4.58
CA LYS A 558 1.37 11.12 -4.28
C LYS A 558 0.53 10.35 -3.24
N GLY A 559 -0.08 9.25 -3.66
CA GLY A 559 -1.01 8.46 -2.83
C GLY A 559 -2.50 8.71 -3.12
N GLN A 560 -2.84 9.35 -4.25
CA GLN A 560 -4.20 9.69 -4.66
C GLN A 560 -4.92 10.56 -3.63
N LYS A 561 -4.23 11.60 -3.15
CA LYS A 561 -4.82 12.60 -2.26
C LYS A 561 -4.89 13.95 -2.95
N ASP A 562 -6.00 14.63 -2.78
CA ASP A 562 -6.13 16.01 -3.21
C ASP A 562 -5.73 16.94 -2.07
N ARG A 563 -5.23 18.13 -2.42
CA ARG A 563 -4.92 19.19 -1.44
C ARG A 563 -5.02 20.56 -2.07
N TYR A 564 -5.20 21.58 -1.23
CA TYR A 564 -4.99 22.96 -1.62
C TYR A 564 -3.54 23.38 -1.33
N SER A 565 -2.99 24.21 -2.21
CA SER A 565 -1.76 24.96 -1.96
C SER A 565 -2.03 26.46 -2.14
N LEU A 566 -1.05 27.29 -1.80
CA LEU A 566 -1.13 28.74 -1.92
C LEU A 566 -1.02 29.20 -3.38
N PHE A 567 -1.70 30.28 -3.72
CA PHE A 567 -1.43 31.08 -4.91
C PHE A 567 -1.04 32.49 -4.46
N SER A 568 0.05 33.05 -5.00
CA SER A 568 0.49 34.38 -4.62
C SER A 568 -0.31 35.44 -5.37
N GLN A 569 -0.87 36.40 -4.63
CA GLN A 569 -1.61 37.54 -5.20
C GLN A 569 -0.77 38.35 -6.20
N HIS A 570 0.55 38.47 -5.95
CA HIS A 570 1.48 39.16 -6.84
C HIS A 570 1.62 38.51 -8.23
N LEU A 571 1.14 37.27 -8.40
CA LEU A 571 1.16 36.57 -9.69
C LEU A 571 -0.12 36.76 -10.50
N HIS A 572 -1.12 37.50 -10.00
CA HIS A 572 -2.40 37.69 -10.70
C HIS A 572 -2.19 38.36 -12.06
N ASN A 573 -1.51 39.50 -12.09
CA ASN A 573 -1.24 40.26 -13.32
C ASN A 573 -0.39 39.45 -14.32
N LEU A 574 0.60 38.70 -13.81
CA LEU A 574 1.48 37.87 -14.63
C LEU A 574 0.70 36.69 -15.25
N LEU A 575 -0.17 36.06 -14.46
CA LEU A 575 -1.05 34.99 -14.93
C LEU A 575 -2.04 35.52 -15.97
N GLU A 576 -2.67 36.65 -15.72
CA GLU A 576 -3.63 37.24 -16.65
C GLU A 576 -2.98 37.57 -18.00
N THR A 577 -1.81 38.22 -17.95
CA THR A 577 -1.01 38.52 -19.15
C THR A 577 -0.61 37.24 -19.88
N TYR A 578 -0.22 36.19 -19.14
CA TYR A 578 0.09 34.88 -19.70
C TYR A 578 -1.12 34.24 -20.39
N LEU A 579 -2.29 34.23 -19.75
CA LEU A 579 -3.52 33.64 -20.29
C LEU A 579 -3.97 34.39 -21.55
N LYS A 580 -3.89 35.72 -21.56
CA LYS A 580 -4.19 36.56 -22.73
C LYS A 580 -3.27 36.27 -23.91
N LYS A 581 -1.96 36.18 -23.65
CA LYS A 581 -0.93 36.03 -24.71
C LYS A 581 -0.82 34.60 -25.24
N MET A 582 -0.90 33.61 -24.36
CA MET A 582 -0.62 32.21 -24.72
C MET A 582 -1.87 31.35 -24.93
N GLN A 583 -3.03 31.81 -24.42
CA GLN A 583 -4.34 31.16 -24.56
C GLN A 583 -4.31 29.62 -24.44
N PRO A 584 -3.78 29.08 -23.32
CA PRO A 584 -3.77 27.63 -23.12
C PRO A 584 -5.20 27.09 -23.05
N LYS A 585 -5.41 25.84 -23.52
CA LYS A 585 -6.74 25.24 -23.60
C LYS A 585 -7.11 24.35 -22.41
N VAL A 586 -6.16 23.55 -21.93
CA VAL A 586 -6.43 22.49 -20.94
C VAL A 586 -5.52 22.64 -19.72
N TYR A 587 -4.20 22.60 -19.94
CA TYR A 587 -3.22 22.68 -18.87
C TYR A 587 -2.78 24.12 -18.69
N LEU A 588 -2.49 24.53 -17.45
CA LEU A 588 -1.97 25.87 -17.20
C LEU A 588 -0.68 26.10 -18.00
N PHE A 589 0.18 25.08 -18.10
CA PHE A 589 1.38 25.12 -18.92
C PHE A 589 1.32 24.07 -20.02
N GLU A 590 1.22 24.53 -21.27
CA GLU A 590 1.16 23.66 -22.45
C GLU A 590 2.51 23.54 -23.18
N GLY A 591 2.65 22.41 -23.87
CA GLY A 591 3.73 22.10 -24.80
C GLY A 591 3.69 22.94 -26.07
N ASN A 592 4.46 22.51 -27.08
CA ASN A 592 4.44 23.16 -28.40
C ASN A 592 3.14 22.91 -29.16
N ARG A 593 2.31 21.96 -28.71
CA ARG A 593 0.99 21.67 -29.28
C ARG A 593 -0.07 22.05 -28.23
N PRO A 594 -1.10 22.82 -28.61
CA PRO A 594 -2.19 23.18 -27.71
C PRO A 594 -2.85 21.94 -27.08
N GLY A 595 -3.24 22.03 -25.81
CA GLY A 595 -3.87 20.94 -25.05
C GLY A 595 -2.93 19.86 -24.53
N LEU A 596 -1.66 19.80 -24.97
CA LEU A 596 -0.68 18.84 -24.45
C LEU A 596 0.11 19.40 -23.27
N GLN A 597 0.44 18.53 -22.32
CA GLN A 597 1.20 18.88 -21.12
C GLN A 597 2.60 19.40 -21.46
N TYR A 598 3.06 20.40 -20.70
CA TYR A 598 4.43 20.86 -20.83
C TYR A 598 5.43 19.78 -20.40
N SER A 599 6.43 19.52 -21.25
CA SER A 599 7.34 18.39 -21.07
C SER A 599 8.24 18.56 -19.84
N ALA A 600 8.53 17.44 -19.17
CA ALA A 600 9.25 17.45 -17.90
C ALA A 600 10.74 17.81 -18.11
N THR A 601 11.25 17.43 -19.27
CA THR A 601 12.59 17.76 -19.77
C THR A 601 12.68 19.24 -20.08
N SER A 602 11.68 19.80 -20.77
CA SER A 602 11.62 21.24 -21.08
C SER A 602 11.62 22.08 -19.80
N MET A 603 10.78 21.74 -18.82
CA MET A 603 10.79 22.41 -17.50
C MET A 603 12.18 22.38 -16.85
N SER A 604 12.86 21.23 -16.89
CA SER A 604 14.18 21.06 -16.27
C SER A 604 15.25 21.87 -17.02
N ASN A 605 15.16 21.97 -18.34
CA ASN A 605 16.06 22.79 -19.16
C ASN A 605 15.83 24.28 -18.94
N VAL A 606 14.57 24.71 -18.77
CA VAL A 606 14.23 26.09 -18.38
C VAL A 606 14.90 26.45 -17.06
N MET A 607 14.73 25.64 -16.01
CA MET A 607 15.36 25.89 -14.71
C MET A 607 16.88 26.00 -14.80
N LYS A 608 17.54 25.10 -15.53
CA LYS A 608 19.01 25.15 -15.71
C LYS A 608 19.46 26.41 -16.43
N ARG A 609 18.74 26.82 -17.49
CA ARG A 609 19.09 28.03 -18.26
C ARG A 609 18.94 29.28 -17.41
N MET A 610 17.83 29.42 -16.68
CA MET A 610 17.60 30.56 -15.79
C MET A 610 18.63 30.61 -14.66
N ALA A 611 18.98 29.47 -14.06
CA ALA A 611 20.02 29.40 -13.03
C ALA A 611 21.40 29.82 -13.57
N LYS A 612 21.78 29.32 -14.76
CA LYS A 612 23.04 29.70 -15.41
C LYS A 612 23.08 31.19 -15.74
N ALA A 613 21.98 31.73 -16.27
CA ALA A 613 21.86 33.16 -16.58
C ALA A 613 21.89 34.04 -15.32
N ALA A 614 21.40 33.54 -14.19
CA ALA A 614 21.47 34.20 -12.88
C ALA A 614 22.84 34.08 -12.20
N GLY A 615 23.85 33.47 -12.84
CA GLY A 615 25.19 33.29 -12.25
C GLY A 615 25.28 32.19 -11.18
N ILE A 616 24.27 31.32 -11.06
CA ILE A 616 24.27 30.25 -10.05
C ILE A 616 25.15 29.09 -10.55
N GLN A 617 26.30 28.90 -9.89
CA GLN A 617 27.31 27.92 -10.31
C GLN A 617 26.93 26.47 -10.00
N ARG A 618 26.17 26.26 -8.92
CA ARG A 618 25.74 24.93 -8.49
C ARG A 618 24.60 24.38 -9.35
N LYS A 619 24.43 23.06 -9.30
CA LYS A 619 23.43 22.35 -10.10
C LYS A 619 22.02 22.59 -9.58
N VAL A 620 21.21 23.30 -10.36
CA VAL A 620 19.81 23.60 -9.99
C VAL A 620 18.81 22.59 -10.57
N HIS A 621 17.84 22.21 -9.75
CA HIS A 621 16.75 21.28 -10.11
C HIS A 621 15.38 21.81 -9.64
N LEU A 622 14.30 21.42 -10.32
CA LEU A 622 12.94 21.84 -9.96
C LEU A 622 12.57 21.56 -8.49
N HIS A 623 13.08 20.47 -7.92
CA HIS A 623 12.75 20.13 -6.54
C HIS A 623 13.29 21.15 -5.54
N MET A 624 14.34 21.88 -5.92
CA MET A 624 14.90 22.95 -5.09
C MET A 624 13.92 24.10 -4.89
N LEU A 625 13.03 24.42 -5.86
CA LEU A 625 11.99 25.43 -5.65
C LEU A 625 11.08 25.06 -4.47
N ARG A 626 10.74 23.78 -4.37
CA ARG A 626 9.94 23.25 -3.28
C ARG A 626 10.70 23.18 -1.96
N HIS A 627 12.00 22.87 -2.00
CA HIS A 627 12.85 22.94 -0.81
C HIS A 627 12.93 24.39 -0.31
N SER A 628 13.18 25.34 -1.20
CA SER A 628 13.23 26.78 -0.90
C SER A 628 11.93 27.28 -0.31
N PHE A 629 10.78 26.90 -0.89
CA PHE A 629 9.47 27.21 -0.34
C PHE A 629 9.31 26.71 1.11
N ALA A 630 9.67 25.46 1.36
CA ALA A 630 9.55 24.86 2.68
C ALA A 630 10.48 25.54 3.69
N THR A 631 11.75 25.73 3.32
CA THR A 631 12.75 26.38 4.16
C THR A 631 12.35 27.82 4.47
N HIS A 632 11.98 28.62 3.47
CA HIS A 632 11.62 30.02 3.69
C HIS A 632 10.34 30.19 4.54
N LEU A 633 9.35 29.31 4.41
CA LEU A 633 8.19 29.33 5.31
C LEU A 633 8.58 29.03 6.77
N LEU A 634 9.54 28.13 6.97
CA LEU A 634 10.03 27.82 8.31
C LEU A 634 10.90 28.96 8.88
N GLU A 635 11.72 29.61 8.05
CA GLU A 635 12.46 30.83 8.40
C GLU A 635 11.51 31.98 8.78
N ASP A 636 10.37 32.10 8.11
CA ASP A 636 9.29 33.05 8.44
C ASP A 636 8.49 32.63 9.69
N GLY A 637 8.96 31.62 10.44
CA GLY A 637 8.37 31.17 11.70
C GLY A 637 7.07 30.37 11.55
N LYS A 638 6.73 29.86 10.36
CA LYS A 638 5.50 29.07 10.17
C LYS A 638 5.63 27.68 10.79
N ASP A 639 4.53 27.17 11.36
CA ASP A 639 4.48 25.84 11.95
C ASP A 639 4.79 24.74 10.91
N ILE A 640 5.66 23.81 11.27
CA ILE A 640 6.04 22.67 10.44
C ILE A 640 4.85 21.83 9.95
N ARG A 641 3.75 21.75 10.71
CA ARG A 641 2.49 21.09 10.35
C ARG A 641 1.81 21.80 9.20
N TYR A 642 1.79 23.12 9.22
CA TYR A 642 1.25 23.94 8.13
C TYR A 642 2.06 23.72 6.84
N VAL A 643 3.39 23.75 6.97
CA VAL A 643 4.30 23.44 5.85
C VAL A 643 4.08 22.01 5.34
N GLN A 644 3.90 21.04 6.24
CA GLN A 644 3.61 19.64 5.89
C GLN A 644 2.33 19.51 5.05
N GLU A 645 1.28 20.24 5.41
CA GLU A 645 -0.02 20.22 4.74
C GLU A 645 0.05 20.82 3.34
N LEU A 646 0.62 22.03 3.21
CA LEU A 646 0.83 22.70 1.91
C LEU A 646 1.65 21.84 0.95
N LEU A 647 2.69 21.20 1.46
CA LEU A 647 3.53 20.28 0.71
C LEU A 647 2.81 18.95 0.41
N GLY A 648 1.78 18.56 1.16
CA GLY A 648 1.14 17.25 1.04
C GLY A 648 2.10 16.12 1.41
N HIS A 649 2.76 16.24 2.56
CA HIS A 649 3.61 15.19 3.13
C HIS A 649 2.78 14.28 4.05
N ARG A 650 2.81 12.96 3.80
CA ARG A 650 2.13 11.98 4.65
C ARG A 650 2.77 11.83 6.03
N SER A 651 4.08 12.05 6.12
CA SER A 651 4.85 11.91 7.35
C SER A 651 5.61 13.21 7.62
N ILE A 652 5.53 13.68 8.86
CA ILE A 652 6.27 14.85 9.33
C ILE A 652 7.78 14.68 9.18
N LYS A 653 8.30 13.43 9.25
CA LYS A 653 9.71 13.11 8.99
C LYS A 653 10.22 13.56 7.62
N THR A 654 9.31 13.72 6.64
CA THR A 654 9.70 14.23 5.31
C THR A 654 9.82 15.75 5.30
N THR A 655 9.15 16.44 6.23
CA THR A 655 9.23 17.89 6.43
C THR A 655 10.34 18.27 7.42
N GLU A 656 10.63 17.43 8.42
CA GLU A 656 11.74 17.60 9.38
C GLU A 656 13.12 17.72 8.69
N ILE A 657 13.26 17.23 7.45
CA ILE A 657 14.50 17.41 6.70
C ILE A 657 14.83 18.92 6.50
N TYR A 658 13.82 19.79 6.48
CA TYR A 658 14.01 21.24 6.37
C TYR A 658 14.29 21.93 7.70
N THR A 659 13.92 21.33 8.85
CA THR A 659 14.16 21.98 10.15
C THR A 659 15.62 22.00 10.54
N HIS A 660 16.42 21.08 10.00
CA HIS A 660 17.87 21.06 10.20
C HIS A 660 18.59 22.26 9.55
N ILE A 661 17.93 22.98 8.63
CA ILE A 661 18.50 24.16 7.95
C ILE A 661 18.29 25.44 8.80
N ILE A 662 17.32 25.43 9.73
CA ILE A 662 16.96 26.56 10.60
C ILE A 662 18.02 26.78 11.70
N SER A 663 19.06 25.94 11.81
CA SER A 663 20.12 26.11 12.82
C SER A 663 20.79 27.48 12.76
N ASP A 664 20.80 28.16 11.60
CA ASP A 664 21.30 29.54 11.49
C ASP A 664 20.27 30.59 11.95
N ALA A 665 18.95 30.32 11.84
CA ALA A 665 17.91 31.22 12.34
C ALA A 665 17.72 31.12 13.88
N LEU A 666 18.22 30.05 14.51
CA LEU A 666 18.32 29.96 15.98
C LEU A 666 19.27 31.00 16.59
N LEU A 667 20.13 31.64 15.79
CA LEU A 667 21.00 32.74 16.23
C LEU A 667 20.19 33.97 16.70
N ASN A 668 18.92 34.11 16.30
CA ASN A 668 18.04 35.21 16.71
C ASN A 668 17.06 34.83 17.84
N VAL A 669 17.19 33.65 18.45
CA VAL A 669 16.37 33.30 19.61
C VAL A 669 16.99 33.95 20.84
N SER A 670 16.41 35.09 21.25
CA SER A 670 16.76 35.75 22.51
C SER A 670 16.52 34.78 23.66
N SER A 671 17.47 34.67 24.60
CA SER A 671 17.29 33.80 25.76
C SER A 671 16.03 34.23 26.52
N PRO A 672 15.23 33.28 27.05
CA PRO A 672 14.17 33.60 27.99
C PRO A 672 14.69 34.41 29.18
N PHE A 673 15.97 34.20 29.55
CA PHE A 673 16.63 34.98 30.58
C PHE A 673 16.87 36.44 30.15
N ASP A 674 17.36 36.69 28.93
CA ASP A 674 17.59 38.05 28.43
C ASP A 674 16.26 38.83 28.35
N LYS A 675 15.20 38.15 27.91
CA LYS A 675 13.85 38.70 27.90
C LYS A 675 13.35 39.01 29.31
N MET A 676 13.51 38.07 30.26
CA MET A 676 13.18 38.27 31.67
C MET A 676 13.97 39.44 32.28
N VAL A 677 15.26 39.57 32.00
CA VAL A 677 16.12 40.65 32.50
C VAL A 677 15.62 42.00 31.98
N SER A 678 15.25 42.08 30.71
CA SER A 678 14.68 43.31 30.11
C SER A 678 13.31 43.68 30.68
N GLU A 679 12.49 42.68 31.06
CA GLU A 679 11.14 42.89 31.58
C GLU A 679 11.11 43.13 33.10
N THR A 680 12.02 42.52 33.85
CA THR A 680 11.99 42.53 35.33
C THR A 680 13.13 43.33 35.95
N GLY A 681 14.12 43.79 35.17
CA GLY A 681 15.26 44.54 35.69
C GLY A 681 16.08 43.73 36.69
N PHE A 682 16.48 42.50 36.31
CA PHE A 682 17.15 41.50 37.16
C PHE A 682 18.35 42.01 37.98
N LEU A 683 18.97 43.13 37.58
CA LEU A 683 20.05 43.75 38.35
C LEU A 683 19.52 44.24 39.70
N ARG A 684 20.05 43.68 40.79
CA ARG A 684 19.85 44.25 42.13
C ARG A 684 20.25 45.73 42.09
N PRO A 685 19.41 46.67 42.56
CA PRO A 685 19.87 48.04 42.77
C PRO A 685 21.06 48.00 43.74
N GLU A 686 22.15 48.71 43.40
CA GLU A 686 23.45 48.65 44.10
C GLU A 686 23.38 48.99 45.60
N ASN A 687 22.26 49.52 46.10
CA ASN A 687 22.11 50.03 47.47
C ASN A 687 21.12 49.24 48.36
N ARG A 688 20.99 47.92 48.19
CA ARG A 688 20.31 47.10 49.23
C ARG A 688 21.33 46.41 50.13
N PRO A 689 21.32 46.65 51.46
CA PRO A 689 22.16 45.87 52.36
C PRO A 689 21.74 44.39 52.30
N PRO A 690 22.69 43.45 52.47
CA PRO A 690 22.39 42.02 52.41
C PRO A 690 21.43 41.63 53.54
N PRO A 691 20.57 40.60 53.32
CA PRO A 691 19.72 40.05 54.37
C PRO A 691 20.52 39.35 55.47
#